data_AF-Q921M4-F1
#
_entry.id   AF-Q921M4-F1
#
_cell.length_a   1.000
_cell.length_b   1.000
_cell.length_c   1.000
_cell.angle_alpha   90.00
_cell.angle_beta   90.00
_cell.angle_gamma   90.00
#
_symmetry.space_group_name_H-M   'P 1'
#
loop_
_entity.id
_entity.type
_entity.pdbx_description
1 polymer ?
#
loop_
_entity_poly.entity_id
_entity_poly.type
_entity_poly.pdbx_seq_one_letter_code
_entity_poly.pdbx_strand_id
1 'polypeptide(L)'
;MWPPRFPPPRPGMSEETRQSKLAAAKKKLREYQQKNSPGVPAGAKKKKKIKNGHSPERPTASDCQSPENVPTDHIAPAPPTAATDTMFLGVTPSPDADLTQSHDAGNCSNLMEETKTFSSTESLRQLSQQLNGLVSESTSYINGEGLTSSNMKELENRYQELAVALDSSYVTNKQLSSTIEELKQQNQDTLDQLEKEKKDYQQKLAKEQGSLREQLQVHIQTIGILVSEKAELQTALAHTQQAARQKAGESEDLASRLQSSRQRVGELERTLSTVSTQQKQADRYNKDLTKERDALKLELYKNSKSNEDLRQQNSELEEKLRVLVAEKAAAQLGVEELQKKLEMSELLLQQFSSQSSAAGGNEQLQHAMEERAQLETHVSQLMESLKQLQVERDQYAENLKGESAMWQQRVQQMAEQVHTLKEEKEHRERQVQELETSLAALRSQMEEPPPPEPPAGPSEAEEQLQGEVEQLHKELERLTGQLRAQVQDNESLSHLNREQEGRLLELEREAQRWSEQAEERKQILESMQSDRTTISRALSQNRELKEQLAELQNGFVRLTNENMEITSALQSEQHVKKELARKLGELQERLGELKETVELKSQEAQGLQEQRDQCLSHLQQYAAAYQQHLAAYEQLTSEKEAIHKQLLLQTQLMDQLQHEEVQGKMAAELARQELQEAQERLKATSQENQQLQAQLSLLVLPGEGDVDQEEEDEEVPQSSLAIPEDLDSREAMVAFFNAAIARAEEEQARLRVQLKEQKARCRSLSHLAAPVQSKLEKEAVVPRNVDDSASEESNQALHVAMEKLQSRFLEVMQEKVELKERVEELEHCCIQLSGETDTIGEYIALYQNQRAVLKARHLEKEEYISRLAQDKEEMKVKLLELQELVLRLVNERNEWQGKFLAVSQNPGDVLTPVPTGSQEFGAADQQDDLREVSLADDIEPAQGEAGVPAPHENPTAQQIMQLLREIQNPRERPGLGSNPCIPFFYRADENDEVKIMVV
;
A
#
# COMPACT_ATOMS: atom_id res chain seq x y z
N MET A 1 23.17 -23.86 20.75
CA MET A 1 22.83 -24.80 19.66
C MET A 1 23.28 -24.16 18.35
N TRP A 2 23.92 -24.90 17.45
CA TRP A 2 24.38 -24.34 16.16
C TRP A 2 23.19 -24.18 15.20
N PRO A 3 23.04 -23.02 14.52
CA PRO A 3 21.91 -22.79 13.62
C PRO A 3 22.00 -23.68 12.36
N PRO A 4 20.86 -24.04 11.75
CA PRO A 4 20.82 -24.95 10.60
C PRO A 4 21.52 -24.34 9.37
N ARG A 5 22.29 -25.17 8.66
CA ARG A 5 22.95 -24.76 7.40
C ARG A 5 21.92 -24.33 6.36
N PHE A 6 22.17 -23.19 5.72
CA PHE A 6 21.40 -22.74 4.57
C PHE A 6 21.40 -23.80 3.45
N PRO A 7 20.27 -23.99 2.74
CA PRO A 7 20.21 -24.89 1.60
C PRO A 7 21.14 -24.39 0.46
N PRO A 8 21.73 -25.31 -0.33
CA PRO A 8 22.67 -24.93 -1.38
C PRO A 8 21.99 -24.11 -2.49
N PRO A 9 22.74 -23.23 -3.20
CA PRO A 9 22.20 -22.45 -4.31
C PRO A 9 21.59 -23.34 -5.38
N ARG A 10 20.45 -22.91 -5.96
CA ARG A 10 19.88 -23.59 -7.13
C ARG A 10 20.88 -23.54 -8.30
N PRO A 11 21.00 -24.61 -9.12
CA PRO A 11 21.88 -24.59 -10.28
C PRO A 11 21.55 -23.42 -11.21
N GLY A 12 22.53 -22.55 -11.44
CA GLY A 12 22.43 -21.51 -12.47
C GLY A 12 22.30 -22.15 -13.85
N MET A 13 21.54 -21.52 -14.76
CA MET A 13 21.47 -22.00 -16.14
C MET A 13 22.86 -21.93 -16.79
N SER A 14 23.23 -22.93 -17.59
CA SER A 14 24.53 -22.95 -18.27
C SER A 14 24.71 -21.77 -19.22
N GLU A 15 25.95 -21.35 -19.42
CA GLU A 15 26.30 -20.22 -20.30
C GLU A 15 25.79 -20.46 -21.74
N GLU A 16 25.83 -21.70 -22.23
CA GLU A 16 25.25 -22.11 -23.51
C GLU A 16 23.73 -21.88 -23.56
N THR A 17 23.00 -22.22 -22.49
CA THR A 17 21.56 -21.96 -22.39
C THR A 17 21.28 -20.46 -22.40
N ARG A 18 22.14 -19.66 -21.76
CA ARG A 18 22.04 -18.19 -21.74
C ARG A 18 22.29 -17.60 -23.12
N GLN A 19 23.35 -18.03 -23.82
CA GLN A 19 23.65 -17.58 -25.18
C GLN A 19 22.57 -18.00 -26.18
N SER A 20 22.08 -19.25 -26.12
CA SER A 20 21.03 -19.74 -27.01
C SER A 20 19.72 -18.94 -26.84
N LYS A 21 19.32 -18.65 -25.60
CA LYS A 21 18.18 -17.76 -25.31
C LYS A 21 18.42 -16.33 -25.79
N LEU A 22 19.63 -15.78 -25.63
CA LEU A 22 19.99 -14.43 -26.09
C LEU A 22 19.95 -14.33 -27.63
N ALA A 23 20.44 -15.35 -28.33
CA ALA A 23 20.40 -15.43 -29.79
C ALA A 23 18.95 -15.52 -30.31
N ALA A 24 18.11 -16.35 -29.67
CA ALA A 24 16.68 -16.44 -29.97
C ALA A 24 15.95 -15.10 -29.74
N ALA A 25 16.27 -14.39 -28.65
CA ALA A 25 15.72 -13.07 -28.37
C ALA A 25 16.13 -12.03 -29.43
N LYS A 26 17.43 -11.98 -29.80
CA LYS A 26 17.94 -11.10 -30.88
C LYS A 26 17.28 -11.40 -32.23
N LYS A 27 17.00 -12.67 -32.55
CA LYS A 27 16.27 -13.06 -33.77
C LYS A 27 14.83 -12.52 -33.75
N LYS A 28 14.07 -12.76 -32.67
CA LYS A 28 12.69 -12.27 -32.50
C LYS A 28 12.60 -10.75 -32.57
N LEU A 29 13.59 -10.03 -32.01
CA LEU A 29 13.65 -8.57 -32.07
C LEU A 29 13.83 -8.05 -33.52
N ARG A 30 14.69 -8.68 -34.33
CA ARG A 30 14.84 -8.33 -35.76
C ARG A 30 13.56 -8.58 -36.56
N GLU A 31 12.88 -9.71 -36.33
CA GLU A 31 11.60 -10.00 -37.00
C GLU A 31 10.50 -9.00 -36.62
N TYR A 32 10.45 -8.58 -35.35
CA TYR A 32 9.53 -7.55 -34.89
C TYR A 32 9.83 -6.19 -35.54
N GLN A 33 11.10 -5.80 -35.63
CA GLN A 33 11.54 -4.57 -36.29
C GLN A 33 11.24 -4.59 -37.80
N GLN A 34 11.42 -5.73 -38.49
CA GLN A 34 11.03 -5.86 -39.90
C GLN A 34 9.52 -5.79 -40.11
N LYS A 35 8.71 -6.43 -39.24
CA LYS A 35 7.24 -6.40 -39.33
C LYS A 35 6.65 -5.01 -39.05
N ASN A 36 7.29 -4.23 -38.16
CA ASN A 36 6.79 -2.92 -37.74
C ASN A 36 7.54 -1.72 -38.33
N SER A 37 8.50 -1.93 -39.23
CA SER A 37 9.05 -0.85 -40.05
C SER A 37 7.96 -0.38 -41.03
N PRO A 38 7.55 0.90 -41.01
CA PRO A 38 6.51 1.40 -41.91
C PRO A 38 6.93 1.18 -43.38
N GLY A 39 6.13 0.41 -44.11
CA GLY A 39 6.40 0.09 -45.51
C GLY A 39 6.39 1.36 -46.36
N VAL A 40 7.54 1.71 -46.93
CA VAL A 40 7.68 2.83 -47.88
C VAL A 40 6.81 2.53 -49.11
N PRO A 41 5.76 3.32 -49.40
CA PRO A 41 4.89 3.04 -50.55
C PRO A 41 5.63 3.29 -51.87
N ALA A 42 5.45 2.38 -52.82
CA ALA A 42 6.13 2.44 -54.11
C ALA A 42 5.67 3.63 -54.97
N GLY A 43 6.64 4.40 -55.48
CA GLY A 43 6.64 4.94 -56.84
C GLY A 43 5.55 5.94 -57.26
N ALA A 44 5.70 7.23 -56.89
CA ALA A 44 4.96 8.32 -57.56
C ALA A 44 5.69 9.68 -57.55
N LYS A 45 6.82 9.81 -58.28
CA LYS A 45 7.42 11.13 -58.59
C LYS A 45 7.92 11.24 -60.04
N LYS A 46 7.00 11.60 -60.96
CA LYS A 46 7.33 12.10 -62.30
C LYS A 46 6.64 13.46 -62.58
N LYS A 47 7.49 14.49 -62.75
CA LYS A 47 7.32 15.71 -63.57
C LYS A 47 6.36 16.85 -63.13
N LYS A 48 6.92 18.06 -63.31
CA LYS A 48 6.33 19.41 -63.50
C LYS A 48 5.54 19.97 -62.30
N LYS A 49 6.04 21.00 -61.58
CA LYS A 49 6.45 22.38 -61.97
C LYS A 49 5.26 23.35 -62.02
N ILE A 50 5.00 23.95 -60.85
CA ILE A 50 4.67 25.37 -60.58
C ILE A 50 3.69 26.04 -61.56
N LYS A 51 2.51 26.38 -61.04
CA LYS A 51 1.81 27.61 -61.40
C LYS A 51 1.14 28.20 -60.16
N ASN A 52 1.63 29.34 -59.69
CA ASN A 52 1.00 30.09 -58.60
C ASN A 52 -0.32 30.69 -59.11
N GLY A 53 -1.39 30.54 -58.34
CA GLY A 53 -2.70 31.13 -58.60
C GLY A 53 -3.36 31.42 -57.25
N HIS A 54 -3.47 32.71 -56.91
CA HIS A 54 -3.80 33.19 -55.58
C HIS A 54 -5.23 33.76 -55.58
N SER A 55 -6.15 33.18 -54.81
CA SER A 55 -7.26 33.93 -54.16
C SER A 55 -8.07 33.05 -53.20
N PRO A 56 -8.31 33.48 -51.95
CA PRO A 56 -9.18 32.79 -50.99
C PRO A 56 -10.50 33.54 -50.74
N GLU A 57 -11.64 32.83 -50.73
CA GLU A 57 -12.97 33.21 -50.20
C GLU A 57 -13.91 32.01 -50.48
N ARG A 58 -14.92 31.63 -49.69
CA ARG A 58 -15.41 31.99 -48.34
C ARG A 58 -16.31 30.81 -47.87
N PRO A 59 -16.38 30.42 -46.58
CA PRO A 59 -17.12 29.24 -46.15
C PRO A 59 -18.62 29.51 -45.90
N THR A 60 -19.49 28.53 -46.19
CA THR A 60 -20.92 28.53 -45.86
C THR A 60 -21.42 27.12 -45.49
N ALA A 61 -22.15 27.01 -44.37
CA ALA A 61 -23.15 26.00 -43.98
C ALA A 61 -22.86 24.51 -44.29
N SER A 62 -22.69 23.61 -43.31
CA SER A 62 -23.74 23.14 -42.38
C SER A 62 -25.01 22.69 -43.12
N ASP A 63 -25.21 21.38 -43.25
CA ASP A 63 -26.19 20.68 -42.40
C ASP A 63 -26.13 19.16 -42.58
N CYS A 64 -26.38 18.43 -41.49
CA CYS A 64 -26.39 16.97 -41.46
C CYS A 64 -27.83 16.45 -41.63
N GLN A 65 -28.05 15.53 -42.58
CA GLN A 65 -29.23 14.66 -42.58
C GLN A 65 -28.86 13.21 -42.96
N SER A 66 -28.79 12.36 -41.94
CA SER A 66 -29.29 10.97 -42.00
C SER A 66 -30.84 11.04 -41.99
N PRO A 67 -31.62 10.07 -42.54
CA PRO A 67 -31.47 8.67 -42.12
C PRO A 67 -31.87 7.54 -43.13
N GLU A 68 -31.54 6.32 -42.69
CA GLU A 68 -32.33 5.07 -42.75
C GLU A 68 -32.70 4.33 -44.06
N ASN A 69 -32.34 3.03 -44.03
CA ASN A 69 -33.14 1.84 -44.35
C ASN A 69 -33.70 1.62 -45.77
N VAL A 70 -33.00 0.77 -46.54
CA VAL A 70 -33.66 -0.33 -47.29
C VAL A 70 -32.78 -1.61 -47.18
N PRO A 71 -33.28 -2.74 -46.66
CA PRO A 71 -32.58 -4.02 -46.73
C PRO A 71 -32.76 -4.67 -48.12
N THR A 72 -31.76 -5.38 -48.62
CA THR A 72 -31.90 -6.22 -49.83
C THR A 72 -31.17 -7.54 -49.63
N ASP A 73 -31.86 -8.48 -48.99
CA ASP A 73 -31.50 -9.89 -48.99
C ASP A 73 -31.79 -10.51 -50.36
N HIS A 74 -30.76 -10.75 -51.17
CA HIS A 74 -30.85 -11.72 -52.26
C HIS A 74 -29.53 -12.50 -52.46
N ILE A 75 -29.48 -13.64 -51.76
CA ILE A 75 -28.97 -14.95 -52.20
C ILE A 75 -27.75 -14.92 -53.15
N ALA A 76 -26.60 -15.33 -52.61
CA ALA A 76 -25.38 -15.58 -53.37
C ALA A 76 -25.56 -16.71 -54.40
N PRO A 77 -25.20 -16.50 -55.68
CA PRO A 77 -24.99 -17.59 -56.63
C PRO A 77 -23.62 -18.24 -56.38
N ALA A 78 -23.59 -19.58 -56.32
CA ALA A 78 -22.34 -20.32 -56.18
C ALA A 78 -21.46 -20.17 -57.45
N PRO A 79 -20.13 -19.99 -57.30
CA PRO A 79 -19.23 -19.80 -58.44
C PRO A 79 -19.04 -21.12 -59.22
N PRO A 80 -19.06 -21.09 -60.56
CA PRO A 80 -18.83 -22.28 -61.37
C PRO A 80 -17.36 -22.74 -61.34
N THR A 81 -17.19 -24.04 -61.56
CA THR A 81 -15.93 -24.78 -61.48
C THR A 81 -14.82 -24.25 -62.38
N ALA A 82 -13.58 -24.37 -61.90
CA ALA A 82 -12.38 -23.89 -62.60
C ALA A 82 -12.22 -24.49 -64.01
N ALA A 83 -11.88 -23.63 -64.97
CA ALA A 83 -11.48 -24.05 -66.30
C ALA A 83 -10.17 -24.85 -66.23
N THR A 84 -10.21 -26.09 -66.73
CA THR A 84 -9.02 -26.92 -66.94
C THR A 84 -8.25 -26.44 -68.16
N ASP A 85 -7.39 -25.44 -67.98
CA ASP A 85 -6.54 -24.96 -69.06
C ASP A 85 -5.57 -26.05 -69.52
N THR A 86 -5.74 -26.42 -70.78
CA THR A 86 -5.07 -27.56 -71.41
C THR A 86 -3.78 -27.07 -72.06
N MET A 87 -2.67 -27.11 -71.33
CA MET A 87 -1.34 -26.86 -71.90
C MET A 87 -0.58 -28.16 -72.09
N PHE A 88 -0.84 -28.78 -73.24
CA PHE A 88 -0.06 -29.87 -73.82
C PHE A 88 1.38 -29.40 -74.04
N LEU A 89 2.36 -30.05 -73.41
CA LEU A 89 3.78 -29.94 -73.77
C LEU A 89 4.32 -31.33 -74.13
N GLY A 90 4.31 -31.61 -75.43
CA GLY A 90 5.07 -32.72 -76.03
C GLY A 90 6.59 -32.50 -75.89
N VAL A 91 7.43 -33.55 -75.87
CA VAL A 91 7.89 -34.27 -77.08
C VAL A 91 8.62 -33.30 -78.02
N THR A 92 9.94 -33.36 -78.27
CA THR A 92 11.03 -34.31 -77.93
C THR A 92 12.39 -33.60 -78.07
N PRO A 93 13.54 -34.13 -77.59
CA PRO A 93 14.83 -33.45 -77.71
C PRO A 93 15.38 -33.46 -79.16
N SER A 94 15.90 -32.33 -79.63
CA SER A 94 16.58 -32.16 -80.92
C SER A 94 18.06 -31.82 -80.69
N PRO A 95 19.02 -32.54 -81.30
CA PRO A 95 20.45 -32.28 -81.13
C PRO A 95 21.04 -31.53 -82.34
N ASP A 96 20.95 -30.20 -82.35
CA ASP A 96 21.64 -29.35 -83.33
C ASP A 96 22.58 -28.39 -82.59
N ALA A 97 23.81 -28.84 -82.36
CA ALA A 97 24.91 -28.03 -81.84
C ALA A 97 25.72 -27.46 -83.01
N ASP A 98 25.10 -26.55 -83.75
CA ASP A 98 25.76 -25.79 -84.81
C ASP A 98 26.57 -24.61 -84.23
N LEU A 99 27.55 -24.13 -85.01
CA LEU A 99 28.32 -22.89 -84.78
C LEU A 99 29.26 -22.89 -83.54
N THR A 100 30.50 -23.32 -83.74
CA THR A 100 31.63 -22.51 -83.25
C THR A 100 32.71 -22.38 -84.34
N GLN A 101 32.66 -21.23 -84.99
CA GLN A 101 33.54 -20.78 -86.07
C GLN A 101 34.94 -20.48 -85.51
N SER A 102 35.96 -21.23 -85.94
CA SER A 102 37.37 -20.87 -85.71
C SER A 102 38.09 -20.66 -87.03
N HIS A 103 38.83 -19.55 -87.11
CA HIS A 103 39.40 -19.04 -88.36
C HIS A 103 40.77 -19.66 -88.67
N ASP A 104 40.95 -19.93 -89.96
CA ASP A 104 42.15 -19.73 -90.78
C ASP A 104 43.50 -19.50 -90.06
N ALA A 105 44.39 -20.48 -90.16
CA ALA A 105 45.83 -20.25 -90.05
C ALA A 105 46.62 -21.21 -90.95
N GLY A 106 47.60 -20.69 -91.70
CA GLY A 106 48.82 -21.44 -91.96
C GLY A 106 48.86 -22.38 -93.18
N ASN A 107 48.44 -21.87 -94.34
CA ASN A 107 48.94 -22.21 -95.68
C ASN A 107 50.30 -22.99 -95.74
N CYS A 108 50.26 -24.32 -95.74
CA CYS A 108 51.40 -25.19 -96.10
C CYS A 108 51.19 -25.79 -97.50
N SER A 109 51.38 -24.96 -98.53
CA SER A 109 51.54 -25.44 -99.90
C SER A 109 53.02 -25.78 -100.14
N ASN A 110 53.35 -27.07 -100.33
CA ASN A 110 54.37 -27.57 -101.28
C ASN A 110 54.70 -29.05 -101.06
N LEU A 111 54.85 -29.81 -102.17
CA LEU A 111 55.59 -31.08 -102.32
C LEU A 111 55.12 -32.22 -101.36
N MET A 112 54.50 -33.30 -101.82
CA MET A 112 54.93 -34.15 -102.94
C MET A 112 53.75 -34.90 -103.59
N GLU A 113 53.89 -35.08 -104.90
CA GLU A 113 53.26 -36.09 -105.75
C GLU A 113 51.94 -36.74 -105.27
N GLU A 114 50.85 -36.24 -105.86
CA GLU A 114 49.73 -37.11 -106.22
C GLU A 114 50.29 -38.39 -106.85
N THR A 115 50.06 -39.52 -106.20
CA THR A 115 50.23 -40.84 -106.80
C THR A 115 49.21 -40.98 -107.91
N LYS A 116 49.55 -40.46 -109.09
CA LYS A 116 48.81 -40.68 -110.33
C LYS A 116 48.82 -42.16 -110.61
N THR A 117 47.74 -42.79 -110.19
CA THR A 117 47.33 -44.13 -110.56
C THR A 117 47.20 -44.16 -112.08
N PHE A 118 48.29 -44.54 -112.75
CA PHE A 118 48.29 -44.82 -114.17
C PHE A 118 47.14 -45.79 -114.45
N SER A 119 46.16 -45.31 -115.21
CA SER A 119 45.05 -46.14 -115.64
C SER A 119 45.61 -47.35 -116.39
N SER A 120 44.97 -48.51 -116.27
CA SER A 120 45.50 -49.78 -116.77
C SER A 120 45.86 -49.78 -118.26
N THR A 121 45.28 -48.86 -119.05
CA THR A 121 45.63 -48.58 -120.45
C THR A 121 47.00 -47.92 -120.65
N GLU A 122 47.47 -47.07 -119.74
CA GLU A 122 48.76 -46.39 -119.85
C GLU A 122 49.91 -47.32 -119.45
N SER A 123 49.73 -48.13 -118.39
CA SER A 123 50.62 -49.23 -118.04
C SER A 123 50.78 -50.24 -119.18
N LEU A 124 49.69 -50.58 -119.89
CA LEU A 124 49.74 -51.42 -121.09
C LEU A 124 50.47 -50.74 -122.27
N ARG A 125 50.32 -49.42 -122.45
CA ARG A 125 51.03 -48.67 -123.48
C ARG A 125 52.53 -48.60 -123.21
N GLN A 126 52.92 -48.45 -121.94
CA GLN A 126 54.31 -48.42 -121.50
C GLN A 126 54.97 -49.81 -121.64
N LEU A 127 54.25 -50.89 -121.26
CA LEU A 127 54.67 -52.27 -121.52
C LEU A 127 54.83 -52.56 -123.03
N SER A 128 53.91 -52.05 -123.86
CA SER A 128 54.01 -52.16 -125.33
C SER A 128 55.23 -51.43 -125.89
N GLN A 129 55.57 -50.24 -125.39
CA GLN A 129 56.78 -49.52 -125.78
C GLN A 129 58.06 -50.24 -125.31
N GLN A 130 58.07 -50.78 -124.09
CA GLN A 130 59.19 -51.58 -123.58
C GLN A 130 59.40 -52.86 -124.38
N LEU A 131 58.32 -53.56 -124.77
CA LEU A 131 58.40 -54.73 -125.66
C LEU A 131 58.97 -54.36 -127.05
N ASN A 132 58.58 -53.23 -127.64
CA ASN A 132 59.18 -52.75 -128.89
C ASN A 132 60.67 -52.39 -128.74
N GLY A 133 61.07 -51.84 -127.58
CA GLY A 133 62.49 -51.60 -127.26
C GLY A 133 63.30 -52.89 -127.19
N LEU A 134 62.82 -53.87 -126.42
CA LEU A 134 63.47 -55.19 -126.28
C LEU A 134 63.57 -55.96 -127.60
N VAL A 135 62.56 -55.89 -128.47
CA VAL A 135 62.64 -56.48 -129.82
C VAL A 135 63.67 -55.76 -130.70
N SER A 136 63.87 -54.45 -130.50
CA SER A 136 64.90 -53.68 -131.23
C SER A 136 66.31 -54.05 -130.78
N GLU A 137 66.55 -54.26 -129.49
CA GLU A 137 67.85 -54.70 -128.93
C GLU A 137 68.17 -56.17 -129.27
N SER A 138 67.16 -57.00 -129.56
CA SER A 138 67.32 -58.44 -129.80
C SER A 138 68.08 -58.83 -131.09
N THR A 139 68.42 -57.87 -131.96
CA THR A 139 69.06 -58.16 -133.27
C THR A 139 70.56 -58.49 -133.16
N SER A 140 71.22 -58.23 -132.02
CA SER A 140 72.66 -58.48 -131.85
C SER A 140 73.07 -59.92 -131.49
N TYR A 141 72.10 -60.83 -131.27
CA TYR A 141 72.34 -62.19 -130.73
C TYR A 141 72.82 -63.25 -131.75
N ILE A 142 73.56 -62.88 -132.81
CA ILE A 142 73.98 -63.82 -133.88
C ILE A 142 75.50 -64.12 -133.94
N ASN A 143 76.36 -63.38 -133.22
CA ASN A 143 77.77 -63.77 -133.03
C ASN A 143 78.12 -63.87 -131.54
N GLY A 144 78.43 -65.09 -131.10
CA GLY A 144 78.59 -65.46 -129.69
C GLY A 144 79.95 -65.13 -129.05
N GLU A 145 80.44 -63.90 -129.19
CA GLU A 145 81.59 -63.44 -128.42
C GLU A 145 81.15 -62.64 -127.19
N GLY A 146 81.39 -63.23 -126.01
CA GLY A 146 81.61 -62.55 -124.72
C GLY A 146 80.66 -61.41 -124.35
N LEU A 147 79.60 -61.75 -123.61
CA LEU A 147 78.83 -60.85 -122.73
C LEU A 147 79.69 -59.69 -122.21
N THR A 148 79.49 -58.48 -122.77
CA THR A 148 80.29 -57.32 -122.37
C THR A 148 80.03 -57.02 -120.89
N SER A 149 81.07 -56.60 -120.18
CA SER A 149 81.02 -56.33 -118.74
C SER A 149 79.96 -55.30 -118.32
N SER A 150 79.35 -54.58 -119.27
CA SER A 150 78.16 -53.75 -119.08
C SER A 150 76.99 -54.53 -118.50
N ASN A 151 76.60 -55.67 -119.09
CA ASN A 151 75.30 -56.29 -118.83
C ASN A 151 75.26 -56.99 -117.46
N MET A 152 76.37 -57.59 -117.04
CA MET A 152 76.53 -58.10 -115.66
C MET A 152 76.43 -56.96 -114.65
N LYS A 153 77.04 -55.80 -114.95
CA LYS A 153 77.08 -54.64 -114.07
C LYS A 153 75.74 -53.91 -114.00
N GLU A 154 74.97 -53.90 -115.08
CA GLU A 154 73.58 -53.44 -115.10
C GLU A 154 72.66 -54.34 -114.29
N LEU A 155 72.83 -55.66 -114.37
CA LEU A 155 72.06 -56.61 -113.57
C LEU A 155 72.42 -56.51 -112.07
N GLU A 156 73.70 -56.37 -111.75
CA GLU A 156 74.21 -56.13 -110.40
C GLU A 156 73.70 -54.80 -109.83
N ASN A 157 73.76 -53.71 -110.61
CA ASN A 157 73.16 -52.42 -110.26
C ASN A 157 71.65 -52.56 -109.99
N ARG A 158 70.91 -53.30 -110.83
CA ARG A 158 69.48 -53.56 -110.60
C ARG A 158 69.20 -54.35 -109.32
N TYR A 159 69.99 -55.37 -109.01
CA TYR A 159 69.87 -56.08 -107.73
C TYR A 159 70.17 -55.15 -106.55
N GLN A 160 71.15 -54.27 -106.68
CA GLN A 160 71.48 -53.28 -105.66
C GLN A 160 70.37 -52.23 -105.48
N GLU A 161 69.79 -51.70 -106.56
CA GLU A 161 68.63 -50.81 -106.53
C GLU A 161 67.42 -51.48 -105.86
N LEU A 162 67.15 -52.75 -106.19
CA LEU A 162 66.01 -53.51 -105.67
C LEU A 162 66.20 -53.86 -104.19
N ALA A 163 67.44 -54.13 -103.76
CA ALA A 163 67.79 -54.27 -102.34
C ALA A 163 67.60 -52.95 -101.57
N VAL A 164 68.09 -51.83 -102.10
CA VAL A 164 67.90 -50.49 -101.50
C VAL A 164 66.41 -50.11 -101.44
N ALA A 165 65.62 -50.43 -102.46
CA ALA A 165 64.18 -50.23 -102.46
C ALA A 165 63.45 -51.13 -101.43
N LEU A 166 63.92 -52.37 -101.24
CA LEU A 166 63.40 -53.28 -100.23
C LEU A 166 63.74 -52.79 -98.80
N ASP A 167 64.97 -52.35 -98.56
CA ASP A 167 65.40 -51.76 -97.28
C ASP A 167 64.62 -50.46 -97.01
N SER A 168 64.43 -49.61 -98.01
CA SER A 168 63.58 -48.41 -97.91
C SER A 168 62.13 -48.79 -97.57
N SER A 169 61.57 -49.80 -98.23
CA SER A 169 60.21 -50.32 -97.96
C SER A 169 60.09 -50.92 -96.55
N TYR A 170 61.15 -51.55 -96.05
CA TYR A 170 61.20 -52.10 -94.69
C TYR A 170 61.29 -51.01 -93.63
N VAL A 171 62.09 -49.96 -93.87
CA VAL A 171 62.17 -48.78 -92.99
C VAL A 171 60.86 -48.00 -92.98
N THR A 172 60.23 -47.76 -94.13
CA THR A 172 58.92 -47.08 -94.17
C THR A 172 57.81 -47.92 -93.54
N ASN A 173 57.77 -49.24 -93.75
CA ASN A 173 56.82 -50.11 -93.04
C ASN A 173 57.03 -50.09 -91.52
N LYS A 174 58.28 -50.00 -91.03
CA LYS A 174 58.57 -49.82 -89.60
C LYS A 174 58.06 -48.48 -89.07
N GLN A 175 58.29 -47.39 -89.80
CA GLN A 175 57.77 -46.06 -89.43
C GLN A 175 56.24 -46.00 -89.45
N LEU A 176 55.61 -46.63 -90.45
CA LEU A 176 54.15 -46.76 -90.51
C LEU A 176 53.61 -47.63 -89.37
N SER A 177 54.32 -48.69 -88.99
CA SER A 177 53.94 -49.51 -87.83
C SER A 177 54.05 -48.74 -86.52
N SER A 178 55.14 -47.99 -86.29
CA SER A 178 55.30 -47.20 -85.07
C SER A 178 54.28 -46.06 -84.98
N THR A 179 54.02 -45.35 -86.08
CA THR A 179 52.98 -44.30 -86.13
C THR A 179 51.57 -44.86 -85.95
N ILE A 180 51.28 -46.07 -86.43
CA ILE A 180 50.02 -46.77 -86.12
C ILE A 180 49.94 -47.13 -84.62
N GLU A 181 51.02 -47.60 -83.99
CA GLU A 181 51.04 -47.90 -82.56
C GLU A 181 50.89 -46.63 -81.70
N GLU A 182 51.57 -45.55 -82.07
CA GLU A 182 51.47 -44.23 -81.43
C GLU A 182 50.04 -43.66 -81.56
N LEU A 183 49.43 -43.72 -82.74
CA LEU A 183 48.05 -43.28 -82.96
C LEU A 183 47.04 -44.16 -82.20
N LYS A 184 47.26 -45.47 -82.06
CA LYS A 184 46.43 -46.31 -81.18
C LYS A 184 46.56 -45.90 -79.73
N GLN A 185 47.78 -45.65 -79.24
CA GLN A 185 48.01 -45.23 -77.86
C GLN A 185 47.33 -43.88 -77.59
N GLN A 186 47.49 -42.90 -78.49
CA GLN A 186 46.80 -41.61 -78.39
C GLN A 186 45.26 -41.74 -78.41
N ASN A 187 44.71 -42.64 -79.24
CA ASN A 187 43.27 -42.92 -79.23
C ASN A 187 42.82 -43.58 -77.91
N GLN A 188 43.62 -44.46 -77.31
CA GLN A 188 43.32 -45.05 -76.01
C GLN A 188 43.39 -44.00 -74.90
N ASP A 189 44.45 -43.19 -74.84
CA ASP A 189 44.65 -42.14 -73.85
C ASP A 189 43.52 -41.09 -73.90
N THR A 190 43.05 -40.73 -75.09
CA THR A 190 41.92 -39.80 -75.26
C THR A 190 40.57 -40.42 -74.91
N LEU A 191 40.34 -41.70 -75.18
CA LEU A 191 39.14 -42.42 -74.72
C LEU A 191 39.11 -42.53 -73.19
N ASP A 192 40.22 -42.89 -72.56
CA ASP A 192 40.35 -43.01 -71.10
C ASP A 192 40.11 -41.65 -70.42
N GLN A 193 40.63 -40.56 -71.00
CA GLN A 193 40.39 -39.20 -70.53
C GLN A 193 38.92 -38.77 -70.69
N LEU A 194 38.27 -39.08 -71.82
CA LEU A 194 36.84 -38.80 -72.01
C LEU A 194 35.94 -39.60 -71.04
N GLU A 195 36.28 -40.86 -70.75
CA GLU A 195 35.52 -41.66 -69.79
C GLU A 195 35.69 -41.13 -68.35
N LYS A 196 36.90 -40.68 -68.01
CA LYS A 196 37.20 -40.01 -66.73
C LYS A 196 36.41 -38.71 -66.58
N GLU A 197 36.45 -37.83 -67.58
CA GLU A 197 35.68 -36.58 -67.56
C GLU A 197 34.17 -36.84 -67.45
N LYS A 198 33.64 -37.83 -68.18
CA LYS A 198 32.23 -38.25 -68.06
C LYS A 198 31.87 -38.68 -66.64
N LYS A 199 32.73 -39.47 -65.98
CA LYS A 199 32.55 -39.87 -64.56
C LYS A 199 32.58 -38.65 -63.63
N ASP A 200 33.51 -37.71 -63.85
CA ASP A 200 33.61 -36.48 -63.06
C ASP A 200 32.39 -35.57 -63.23
N TYR A 201 31.87 -35.42 -64.46
CA TYR A 201 30.62 -34.68 -64.72
C TYR A 201 29.40 -35.35 -64.09
N GLN A 202 29.27 -36.68 -64.19
CA GLN A 202 28.19 -37.41 -63.52
C GLN A 202 28.25 -37.26 -62.00
N GLN A 203 29.45 -37.26 -61.41
CA GLN A 203 29.62 -37.05 -59.98
C GLN A 203 29.28 -35.61 -59.56
N LYS A 204 29.65 -34.60 -60.36
CA LYS A 204 29.25 -33.19 -60.14
C LYS A 204 27.73 -33.03 -60.18
N LEU A 205 27.06 -33.55 -61.22
CA LEU A 205 25.60 -33.52 -61.33
C LEU A 205 24.91 -34.20 -60.15
N ALA A 206 25.41 -35.35 -59.70
CA ALA A 206 24.86 -36.06 -58.54
C ALA A 206 24.99 -35.24 -57.24
N LYS A 207 26.13 -34.56 -57.04
CA LYS A 207 26.37 -33.64 -55.91
C LYS A 207 25.43 -32.43 -55.96
N GLU A 208 25.27 -31.81 -57.12
CA GLU A 208 24.35 -30.68 -57.32
C GLU A 208 22.90 -31.07 -57.04
N GLN A 209 22.42 -32.19 -57.60
CA GLN A 209 21.08 -32.70 -57.29
C GLN A 209 20.92 -33.08 -55.81
N GLY A 210 21.98 -33.55 -55.14
CA GLY A 210 21.99 -33.76 -53.69
C GLY A 210 21.72 -32.45 -52.95
N SER A 211 22.51 -31.41 -53.24
CA SER A 211 22.37 -30.09 -52.61
C SER A 211 20.99 -29.44 -52.85
N LEU A 212 20.40 -29.63 -54.04
CA LEU A 212 19.05 -29.12 -54.35
C LEU A 212 17.95 -29.87 -53.58
N ARG A 213 18.10 -31.18 -53.37
CA ARG A 213 17.16 -31.96 -52.52
C ARG A 213 17.27 -31.57 -51.06
N GLU A 214 18.49 -31.36 -50.56
CA GLU A 214 18.73 -30.87 -49.20
C GLU A 214 18.13 -29.47 -48.98
N GLN A 215 18.34 -28.53 -49.92
CA GLN A 215 17.72 -27.20 -49.89
C GLN A 215 16.19 -27.28 -49.90
N LEU A 216 15.60 -28.13 -50.76
CA LEU A 216 14.16 -28.34 -50.80
C LEU A 216 13.62 -28.90 -49.46
N GLN A 217 14.32 -29.86 -48.86
CA GLN A 217 13.96 -30.43 -47.56
C GLN A 217 14.01 -29.36 -46.44
N VAL A 218 15.06 -28.53 -46.42
CA VAL A 218 15.17 -27.40 -45.47
C VAL A 218 14.05 -26.39 -45.69
N HIS A 219 13.67 -26.08 -46.94
CA HIS A 219 12.54 -25.21 -47.23
C HIS A 219 11.20 -25.79 -46.76
N ILE A 220 10.94 -27.09 -46.99
CA ILE A 220 9.73 -27.77 -46.49
C ILE A 220 9.65 -27.72 -44.96
N GLN A 221 10.76 -28.02 -44.27
CA GLN A 221 10.83 -27.92 -42.81
C GLN A 221 10.59 -26.49 -42.31
N THR A 222 11.20 -25.50 -42.97
CA THR A 222 11.02 -24.07 -42.64
C THR A 222 9.55 -23.64 -42.80
N ILE A 223 8.89 -24.05 -43.89
CA ILE A 223 7.47 -23.78 -44.11
C ILE A 223 6.61 -24.44 -43.02
N GLY A 224 6.92 -25.69 -42.64
CA GLY A 224 6.23 -26.38 -41.55
C GLY A 224 6.28 -25.61 -40.24
N ILE A 225 7.48 -25.16 -39.83
CA ILE A 225 7.69 -24.35 -38.62
C ILE A 225 6.89 -23.03 -38.68
N LEU A 226 6.96 -22.31 -39.81
CA LEU A 226 6.22 -21.06 -39.98
C LEU A 226 4.69 -21.24 -39.97
N VAL A 227 4.19 -22.38 -40.44
CA VAL A 227 2.76 -22.72 -40.39
C VAL A 227 2.32 -23.05 -38.96
N SER A 228 3.10 -23.81 -38.19
CA SER A 228 2.81 -24.05 -36.76
C SER A 228 2.87 -22.76 -35.95
N GLU A 229 3.91 -21.94 -36.12
CA GLU A 229 4.03 -20.63 -35.44
C GLU A 229 2.86 -19.71 -35.79
N LYS A 230 2.41 -19.69 -37.05
CA LYS A 230 1.20 -18.93 -37.46
C LYS A 230 -0.05 -19.43 -36.75
N ALA A 231 -0.27 -20.74 -36.65
CA ALA A 231 -1.43 -21.33 -35.99
C ALA A 231 -1.44 -21.05 -34.48
N GLU A 232 -0.28 -21.15 -33.82
CA GLU A 232 -0.09 -20.80 -32.42
C GLU A 232 -0.37 -19.31 -32.17
N LEU A 233 0.18 -18.41 -32.99
CA LEU A 233 -0.05 -16.97 -32.89
C LEU A 233 -1.51 -16.58 -33.14
N GLN A 234 -2.20 -17.22 -34.10
CA GLN A 234 -3.63 -17.01 -34.33
C GLN A 234 -4.46 -17.48 -33.13
N THR A 235 -4.09 -18.60 -32.52
CA THR A 235 -4.73 -19.14 -31.32
C THR A 235 -4.53 -18.19 -30.14
N ALA A 236 -3.29 -17.74 -29.90
CA ALA A 236 -2.97 -16.78 -28.83
C ALA A 236 -3.72 -15.44 -29.02
N LEU A 237 -3.77 -14.91 -30.25
CA LEU A 237 -4.52 -13.70 -30.57
C LEU A 237 -6.02 -13.84 -30.23
N ALA A 238 -6.65 -14.96 -30.59
CA ALA A 238 -8.05 -15.22 -30.28
C ALA A 238 -8.31 -15.26 -28.76
N HIS A 239 -7.43 -15.93 -27.99
CA HIS A 239 -7.51 -15.97 -26.53
C HIS A 239 -7.35 -14.58 -25.91
N THR A 240 -6.36 -13.78 -26.36
CA THR A 240 -6.14 -12.41 -25.88
C THR A 240 -7.32 -11.50 -26.21
N GLN A 241 -7.91 -11.60 -27.41
CA GLN A 241 -9.11 -10.85 -27.77
C GLN A 241 -10.33 -11.24 -26.91
N GLN A 242 -10.49 -12.51 -26.58
CA GLN A 242 -11.59 -12.95 -25.71
C GLN A 242 -11.40 -12.47 -24.27
N ALA A 243 -10.19 -12.54 -23.73
CA ALA A 243 -9.86 -12.00 -22.41
C ALA A 243 -10.08 -10.47 -22.36
N ALA A 244 -9.74 -9.74 -23.42
CA ALA A 244 -10.01 -8.30 -23.53
C ALA A 244 -11.50 -7.98 -23.53
N ARG A 245 -12.34 -8.76 -24.24
CA ARG A 245 -13.81 -8.61 -24.21
C ARG A 245 -14.40 -8.89 -22.82
N GLN A 246 -13.91 -9.91 -22.12
CA GLN A 246 -14.33 -10.20 -20.74
C GLN A 246 -13.98 -9.04 -19.79
N LYS A 247 -12.77 -8.50 -19.89
CA LYS A 247 -12.33 -7.36 -19.07
C LYS A 247 -13.07 -6.06 -19.40
N ALA A 248 -13.51 -5.87 -20.65
CA ALA A 248 -14.40 -4.77 -21.00
C ALA A 248 -15.76 -4.89 -20.28
N GLY A 249 -16.41 -6.06 -20.35
CA GLY A 249 -17.67 -6.31 -19.64
C GLY A 249 -17.56 -6.16 -18.11
N GLU A 250 -16.50 -6.69 -17.50
CA GLU A 250 -16.22 -6.46 -16.07
C GLU A 250 -16.10 -4.97 -15.72
N SER A 251 -15.52 -4.16 -16.61
CA SER A 251 -15.38 -2.72 -16.42
C SER A 251 -16.73 -1.97 -16.54
N GLU A 252 -17.60 -2.42 -17.43
CA GLU A 252 -18.96 -1.87 -17.61
C GLU A 252 -19.86 -2.19 -16.39
N ASP A 253 -19.76 -3.41 -15.87
CA ASP A 253 -20.41 -3.82 -14.61
C ASP A 253 -19.95 -2.98 -13.42
N LEU A 254 -18.64 -2.76 -13.28
CA LEU A 254 -18.08 -1.93 -12.20
C LEU A 254 -18.50 -0.45 -12.33
N ALA A 255 -18.53 0.09 -13.55
CA ALA A 255 -19.02 1.44 -13.80
C ALA A 255 -20.50 1.60 -13.41
N SER A 256 -21.33 0.61 -13.77
CA SER A 256 -22.76 0.57 -13.42
C SER A 256 -22.98 0.50 -11.91
N ARG A 257 -22.23 -0.36 -11.20
CA ARG A 257 -22.28 -0.45 -9.72
C ARG A 257 -21.84 0.87 -9.05
N LEU A 258 -20.80 1.53 -9.58
CA LEU A 258 -20.34 2.82 -9.09
C LEU A 258 -21.39 3.92 -9.29
N GLN A 259 -22.11 3.92 -10.41
CA GLN A 259 -23.21 4.86 -10.67
C GLN A 259 -24.36 4.67 -9.66
N SER A 260 -24.81 3.43 -9.44
CA SER A 260 -25.85 3.12 -8.44
C SER A 260 -25.42 3.48 -7.01
N SER A 261 -24.14 3.26 -6.68
CA SER A 261 -23.56 3.68 -5.39
C SER A 261 -23.60 5.21 -5.21
N ARG A 262 -23.18 5.97 -6.23
CA ARG A 262 -23.24 7.45 -6.22
C ARG A 262 -24.67 7.97 -6.10
N GLN A 263 -25.64 7.33 -6.76
CA GLN A 263 -27.05 7.70 -6.61
C GLN A 263 -27.52 7.49 -5.16
N ARG A 264 -27.24 6.32 -4.56
CA ARG A 264 -27.59 6.02 -3.17
C ARG A 264 -26.95 6.98 -2.16
N VAL A 265 -25.69 7.37 -2.38
CA VAL A 265 -25.02 8.39 -1.54
C VAL A 265 -25.78 9.72 -1.61
N GLY A 266 -26.10 10.20 -2.82
CA GLY A 266 -26.90 11.43 -2.97
C GLY A 266 -28.32 11.33 -2.39
N GLU A 267 -28.92 10.14 -2.34
CA GLU A 267 -30.20 9.91 -1.64
C GLU A 267 -30.03 10.05 -0.11
N LEU A 268 -28.98 9.45 0.46
CA LEU A 268 -28.66 9.56 1.89
C LEU A 268 -28.29 11.00 2.31
N GLU A 269 -27.59 11.74 1.46
CA GLU A 269 -27.27 13.17 1.71
C GLU A 269 -28.54 14.03 1.79
N ARG A 270 -29.55 13.74 0.95
CA ARG A 270 -30.85 14.44 0.98
C ARG A 270 -31.67 14.07 2.22
N THR A 271 -31.68 12.80 2.65
CA THR A 271 -32.40 12.40 3.87
C THR A 271 -31.72 12.98 5.12
N LEU A 272 -30.39 12.94 5.21
CA LEU A 272 -29.63 13.59 6.30
C LEU A 272 -29.89 15.10 6.36
N SER A 273 -29.93 15.77 5.20
CA SER A 273 -30.28 17.20 5.13
C SER A 273 -31.70 17.48 5.65
N THR A 274 -32.65 16.59 5.34
CA THR A 274 -34.06 16.69 5.78
C THR A 274 -34.21 16.42 7.28
N VAL A 275 -33.51 15.43 7.83
CA VAL A 275 -33.48 15.16 9.28
C VAL A 275 -32.80 16.31 10.02
N SER A 276 -31.74 16.91 9.46
CA SER A 276 -31.08 18.08 10.06
C SER A 276 -31.99 19.31 10.14
N THR A 277 -32.84 19.56 9.13
CA THR A 277 -33.81 20.67 9.18
C THR A 277 -34.95 20.38 10.15
N GLN A 278 -35.45 19.13 10.21
CA GLN A 278 -36.45 18.69 11.19
C GLN A 278 -35.94 18.81 12.63
N GLN A 279 -34.70 18.39 12.91
CA GLN A 279 -34.08 18.54 14.23
C GLN A 279 -34.00 20.01 14.65
N LYS A 280 -33.53 20.90 13.76
CA LYS A 280 -33.48 22.35 14.02
C LYS A 280 -34.87 22.96 14.27
N GLN A 281 -35.94 22.37 13.73
CA GLN A 281 -37.31 22.78 14.01
C GLN A 281 -37.80 22.26 15.37
N ALA A 282 -37.51 21.01 15.72
CA ALA A 282 -37.80 20.43 17.03
C ALA A 282 -37.06 21.17 18.17
N ASP A 283 -35.80 21.55 17.95
CA ASP A 283 -35.00 22.33 18.91
C ASP A 283 -35.59 23.73 19.18
N ARG A 284 -36.23 24.35 18.17
CA ARG A 284 -36.95 25.63 18.33
C ARG A 284 -38.21 25.41 19.16
N TYR A 285 -39.02 24.40 18.80
CA TYR A 285 -40.24 24.06 19.52
C TYR A 285 -39.99 23.72 20.99
N ASN A 286 -38.95 22.94 21.31
CA ASN A 286 -38.54 22.63 22.68
C ASN A 286 -38.10 23.88 23.47
N LYS A 287 -37.43 24.84 22.81
CA LYS A 287 -37.08 26.13 23.43
C LYS A 287 -38.32 26.97 23.75
N ASP A 288 -39.34 26.93 22.90
CA ASP A 288 -40.58 27.67 23.12
C ASP A 288 -41.42 27.03 24.24
N LEU A 289 -41.59 25.70 24.25
CA LEU A 289 -42.19 24.96 25.38
C LEU A 289 -41.47 25.23 26.71
N THR A 290 -40.14 25.39 26.69
CA THR A 290 -39.36 25.71 27.90
C THR A 290 -39.69 27.12 28.43
N LYS A 291 -39.85 28.10 27.54
CA LYS A 291 -40.29 29.46 27.91
C LYS A 291 -41.71 29.46 28.48
N GLU A 292 -42.63 28.73 27.86
CA GLU A 292 -44.02 28.59 28.33
C GLU A 292 -44.07 27.96 29.73
N ARG A 293 -43.33 26.86 29.94
CA ARG A 293 -43.17 26.22 31.24
C ARG A 293 -42.66 27.21 32.31
N ASP A 294 -41.69 28.04 31.98
CA ASP A 294 -41.09 28.97 32.95
C ASP A 294 -41.95 30.22 33.17
N ALA A 295 -42.73 30.65 32.17
CA ALA A 295 -43.79 31.66 32.33
C ALA A 295 -44.91 31.14 33.27
N LEU A 296 -45.41 29.92 33.07
CA LEU A 296 -46.42 29.30 33.93
C LEU A 296 -45.91 29.11 35.37
N LYS A 297 -44.64 28.74 35.58
CA LYS A 297 -44.04 28.70 36.93
C LYS A 297 -44.03 30.09 37.58
N LEU A 298 -43.72 31.14 36.84
CA LEU A 298 -43.71 32.51 37.35
C LEU A 298 -45.13 32.97 37.73
N GLU A 299 -46.15 32.59 36.96
CA GLU A 299 -47.56 32.84 37.32
C GLU A 299 -48.01 32.04 38.55
N LEU A 300 -47.65 30.75 38.64
CA LEU A 300 -47.91 29.94 39.84
C LEU A 300 -47.25 30.55 41.09
N TYR A 301 -46.03 31.08 40.99
CA TYR A 301 -45.36 31.77 42.10
C TYR A 301 -46.08 33.07 42.50
N LYS A 302 -46.54 33.88 41.53
CA LYS A 302 -47.35 35.08 41.78
C LYS A 302 -48.68 34.73 42.47
N ASN A 303 -49.39 33.73 41.96
CA ASN A 303 -50.65 33.26 42.54
C ASN A 303 -50.44 32.65 43.93
N SER A 304 -49.32 31.96 44.17
CA SER A 304 -48.97 31.45 45.49
C SER A 304 -48.75 32.58 46.51
N LYS A 305 -48.06 33.67 46.11
CA LYS A 305 -47.90 34.86 46.96
C LYS A 305 -49.24 35.53 47.26
N SER A 306 -50.03 35.80 46.23
CA SER A 306 -51.36 36.40 46.40
C SER A 306 -52.30 35.58 47.29
N ASN A 307 -52.20 34.24 47.26
CA ASN A 307 -52.95 33.38 48.18
C ASN A 307 -52.46 33.49 49.63
N GLU A 308 -51.15 33.69 49.85
CA GLU A 308 -50.60 33.86 51.19
C GLU A 308 -50.96 35.23 51.76
N ASP A 309 -50.88 36.30 50.95
CA ASP A 309 -51.34 37.64 51.31
C ASP A 309 -52.84 37.61 51.70
N LEU A 310 -53.69 36.91 50.94
CA LEU A 310 -55.11 36.73 51.24
C LEU A 310 -55.36 35.89 52.51
N ARG A 311 -54.55 34.86 52.79
CA ARG A 311 -54.64 34.11 54.06
C ARG A 311 -54.30 34.98 55.25
N GLN A 312 -53.27 35.81 55.13
CA GLN A 312 -52.86 36.72 56.19
C GLN A 312 -53.90 37.84 56.42
N GLN A 313 -54.54 38.34 55.36
CA GLN A 313 -55.68 39.25 55.50
C GLN A 313 -56.88 38.57 56.19
N ASN A 314 -57.18 37.31 55.86
CA ASN A 314 -58.26 36.58 56.54
C ASN A 314 -57.96 36.35 58.03
N SER A 315 -56.75 35.94 58.40
CA SER A 315 -56.40 35.75 59.81
C SER A 315 -56.39 37.06 60.61
N GLU A 316 -55.97 38.18 60.00
CA GLU A 316 -56.14 39.52 60.60
C GLU A 316 -57.61 39.91 60.80
N LEU A 317 -58.50 39.58 59.85
CA LEU A 317 -59.93 39.86 59.96
C LEU A 317 -60.61 38.97 61.01
N GLU A 318 -60.23 37.70 61.10
CA GLU A 318 -60.69 36.77 62.14
C GLU A 318 -60.26 37.24 63.54
N GLU A 319 -59.04 37.76 63.70
CA GLU A 319 -58.57 38.33 64.97
C GLU A 319 -59.35 39.59 65.35
N LYS A 320 -59.53 40.53 64.41
CA LYS A 320 -60.33 41.76 64.61
C LYS A 320 -61.77 41.41 65.02
N LEU A 321 -62.38 40.40 64.38
CA LEU A 321 -63.72 39.92 64.74
C LEU A 321 -63.74 39.34 66.16
N ARG A 322 -62.73 38.57 66.57
CA ARG A 322 -62.62 37.99 67.92
C ARG A 322 -62.52 39.06 69.00
N VAL A 323 -61.74 40.12 68.76
CA VAL A 323 -61.62 41.28 69.66
C VAL A 323 -62.96 42.00 69.80
N LEU A 324 -63.64 42.33 68.70
CA LEU A 324 -64.95 42.99 68.73
C LEU A 324 -66.02 42.16 69.46
N VAL A 325 -65.98 40.84 69.34
CA VAL A 325 -66.88 39.93 70.09
C VAL A 325 -66.58 39.97 71.60
N ALA A 326 -65.30 40.03 72.00
CA ALA A 326 -64.92 40.16 73.41
C ALA A 326 -65.31 41.54 73.99
N GLU A 327 -65.10 42.62 73.24
CA GLU A 327 -65.52 43.98 73.64
C GLU A 327 -67.05 44.07 73.80
N LYS A 328 -67.81 43.50 72.87
CA LYS A 328 -69.28 43.40 72.98
C LYS A 328 -69.70 42.68 74.25
N ALA A 329 -69.08 41.55 74.59
CA ALA A 329 -69.39 40.80 75.80
C ALA A 329 -69.07 41.60 77.08
N ALA A 330 -67.94 42.31 77.11
CA ALA A 330 -67.57 43.19 78.22
C ALA A 330 -68.55 44.36 78.38
N ALA A 331 -68.98 44.99 77.28
CA ALA A 331 -69.97 46.05 77.30
C ALA A 331 -71.35 45.58 77.81
N GLN A 332 -71.76 44.35 77.45
CA GLN A 332 -73.00 43.75 77.93
C GLN A 332 -72.97 43.55 79.47
N LEU A 333 -71.88 43.01 80.02
CA LEU A 333 -71.69 42.91 81.48
C LEU A 333 -71.75 44.28 82.18
N GLY A 334 -71.13 45.31 81.60
CA GLY A 334 -71.18 46.68 82.11
C GLY A 334 -72.60 47.28 82.14
N VAL A 335 -73.43 46.98 81.13
CA VAL A 335 -74.84 47.40 81.10
C VAL A 335 -75.65 46.70 82.19
N GLU A 336 -75.47 45.39 82.39
CA GLU A 336 -76.13 44.65 83.46
C GLU A 336 -75.76 45.18 84.86
N GLU A 337 -74.49 45.53 85.09
CA GLU A 337 -74.06 46.18 86.33
C GLU A 337 -74.72 47.54 86.55
N LEU A 338 -74.84 48.36 85.49
CA LEU A 338 -75.47 49.67 85.58
C LEU A 338 -76.98 49.56 85.81
N GLN A 339 -77.65 48.57 85.23
CA GLN A 339 -79.06 48.27 85.53
C GLN A 339 -79.26 47.91 87.01
N LYS A 340 -78.46 46.98 87.55
CA LYS A 340 -78.50 46.61 88.98
C LYS A 340 -78.23 47.81 89.91
N LYS A 341 -77.34 48.72 89.52
CA LYS A 341 -77.06 49.97 90.26
C LYS A 341 -78.23 50.97 90.16
N LEU A 342 -78.85 51.08 88.99
CA LEU A 342 -80.01 51.95 88.77
C LEU A 342 -81.20 51.51 89.63
N GLU A 343 -81.59 50.22 89.56
CA GLU A 343 -82.66 49.63 90.37
C GLU A 343 -82.46 49.88 91.88
N MET A 344 -81.22 49.74 92.37
CA MET A 344 -80.85 50.04 93.76
C MET A 344 -80.99 51.55 94.09
N SER A 345 -80.60 52.42 93.16
CA SER A 345 -80.68 53.88 93.34
C SER A 345 -82.11 54.41 93.25
N GLU A 346 -82.97 53.80 92.43
CA GLU A 346 -84.40 54.09 92.36
C GLU A 346 -85.06 53.69 93.70
N LEU A 347 -84.73 52.52 94.25
CA LEU A 347 -85.13 52.09 95.59
C LEU A 347 -84.74 53.10 96.69
N LEU A 348 -83.56 53.69 96.62
CA LEU A 348 -83.09 54.70 97.58
C LEU A 348 -83.75 56.08 97.36
N LEU A 349 -83.89 56.53 96.11
CA LEU A 349 -84.54 57.81 95.80
C LEU A 349 -86.04 57.79 96.14
N GLN A 350 -86.69 56.63 96.03
CA GLN A 350 -88.05 56.38 96.53
C GLN A 350 -88.17 56.63 98.04
N GLN A 351 -87.10 56.43 98.82
CA GLN A 351 -87.08 56.62 100.28
C GLN A 351 -86.74 58.05 100.71
N PHE A 352 -85.91 58.78 99.95
CA PHE A 352 -85.36 60.08 100.38
C PHE A 352 -85.99 61.32 99.71
N SER A 353 -86.94 61.16 98.78
CA SER A 353 -87.55 62.29 98.05
C SER A 353 -88.57 63.13 98.83
N SER A 354 -88.51 63.15 100.17
CA SER A 354 -89.30 64.02 101.05
C SER A 354 -88.40 64.99 101.85
N GLN A 355 -88.29 66.23 101.35
CA GLN A 355 -87.79 67.45 102.04
C GLN A 355 -86.27 67.49 102.34
N SER A 356 -85.38 68.20 101.63
CA SER A 356 -85.39 69.43 100.79
C SER A 356 -85.22 70.78 101.55
N SER A 357 -84.56 71.76 100.88
CA SER A 357 -84.19 73.12 101.36
C SER A 357 -82.99 73.14 102.33
N ALA A 358 -82.14 74.17 102.52
CA ALA A 358 -81.86 75.47 101.88
C ALA A 358 -80.52 76.02 102.49
N ALA A 359 -79.87 77.12 102.04
CA ALA A 359 -79.72 77.82 100.76
C ALA A 359 -78.73 79.00 100.97
N GLY A 360 -77.91 79.41 99.99
CA GLY A 360 -76.98 80.54 100.18
C GLY A 360 -75.91 80.72 99.09
N GLY A 361 -76.21 81.53 98.07
CA GLY A 361 -75.24 81.94 97.06
C GLY A 361 -75.51 83.37 96.59
N ASN A 362 -74.47 84.21 96.54
CA ASN A 362 -74.50 85.46 95.77
C ASN A 362 -73.08 85.99 95.43
N GLU A 363 -72.07 85.79 96.28
CA GLU A 363 -70.69 86.23 95.98
C GLU A 363 -70.00 85.34 94.93
N GLN A 364 -70.33 84.04 94.92
CA GLN A 364 -69.94 83.10 93.87
C GLN A 364 -70.44 83.51 92.47
N LEU A 365 -71.46 84.37 92.37
CA LEU A 365 -72.06 84.79 91.09
C LEU A 365 -71.06 85.52 90.19
N GLN A 366 -70.15 86.30 90.76
CA GLN A 366 -69.22 87.12 89.98
C GLN A 366 -68.10 86.26 89.36
N HIS A 367 -67.50 85.35 90.14
CA HIS A 367 -66.54 84.38 89.60
C HIS A 367 -67.20 83.42 88.60
N ALA A 368 -68.43 82.99 88.87
CA ALA A 368 -69.19 82.15 87.94
C ALA A 368 -69.45 82.82 86.58
N MET A 369 -69.41 84.16 86.48
CA MET A 369 -69.58 84.87 85.19
C MET A 369 -68.32 84.81 84.32
N GLU A 370 -67.12 84.83 84.89
CA GLU A 370 -65.85 84.71 84.15
C GLU A 370 -65.57 83.26 83.76
N GLU A 371 -65.80 82.31 84.68
CA GLU A 371 -65.77 80.88 84.38
C GLU A 371 -66.82 80.54 83.30
N ARG A 372 -68.02 81.10 83.38
CA ARG A 372 -69.05 80.95 82.34
C ARG A 372 -68.55 81.38 80.96
N ALA A 373 -67.83 82.50 80.83
CA ALA A 373 -67.34 82.95 79.52
C ALA A 373 -66.30 81.98 78.93
N GLN A 374 -65.38 81.45 79.76
CA GLN A 374 -64.42 80.43 79.32
C GLN A 374 -65.13 79.12 78.96
N LEU A 375 -66.07 78.69 79.80
CA LEU A 375 -66.92 77.52 79.55
C LEU A 375 -67.77 77.69 78.29
N GLU A 376 -68.29 78.88 77.96
CA GLU A 376 -69.01 79.14 76.72
C GLU A 376 -68.13 78.92 75.48
N THR A 377 -66.84 79.28 75.52
CA THR A 377 -65.91 78.97 74.42
C THR A 377 -65.58 77.47 74.33
N HIS A 378 -65.39 76.79 75.45
CA HIS A 378 -65.15 75.36 75.50
C HIS A 378 -66.38 74.55 75.04
N VAL A 379 -67.57 74.96 75.48
CA VAL A 379 -68.87 74.41 75.02
C VAL A 379 -69.05 74.63 73.52
N SER A 380 -68.65 75.79 72.98
CA SER A 380 -68.72 76.03 71.53
C SER A 380 -67.83 75.07 70.73
N GLN A 381 -66.59 74.84 71.18
CA GLN A 381 -65.68 73.87 70.56
C GLN A 381 -66.18 72.42 70.68
N LEU A 382 -66.70 72.05 71.87
CA LEU A 382 -67.32 70.75 72.11
C LEU A 382 -68.60 70.55 71.30
N MET A 383 -69.36 71.61 71.03
CA MET A 383 -70.53 71.57 70.13
C MET A 383 -70.15 71.34 68.67
N GLU A 384 -69.01 71.87 68.21
CA GLU A 384 -68.51 71.62 66.86
C GLU A 384 -68.00 70.18 66.69
N SER A 385 -67.21 69.67 67.64
CA SER A 385 -66.76 68.27 67.60
C SER A 385 -67.92 67.29 67.76
N LEU A 386 -68.91 67.58 68.63
CA LEU A 386 -70.14 66.79 68.73
C LEU A 386 -70.91 66.74 67.41
N LYS A 387 -71.09 67.87 66.70
CA LYS A 387 -71.76 67.89 65.38
C LYS A 387 -71.03 67.01 64.37
N GLN A 388 -69.70 67.01 64.39
CA GLN A 388 -68.91 66.26 63.41
C GLN A 388 -68.99 64.74 63.67
N LEU A 389 -68.84 64.32 64.94
CA LEU A 389 -69.09 62.93 65.37
C LEU A 389 -70.55 62.50 65.12
N GLN A 390 -71.51 63.43 65.22
CA GLN A 390 -72.92 63.17 64.96
C GLN A 390 -73.18 62.86 63.47
N VAL A 391 -72.51 63.58 62.54
CA VAL A 391 -72.58 63.29 61.10
C VAL A 391 -71.93 61.95 60.77
N GLU A 392 -70.76 61.64 61.32
CA GLU A 392 -70.07 60.36 61.11
C GLU A 392 -70.93 59.18 61.61
N ARG A 393 -71.51 59.31 62.82
CA ARG A 393 -72.48 58.36 63.37
C ARG A 393 -73.66 58.16 62.43
N ASP A 394 -74.25 59.24 61.91
CA ASP A 394 -75.43 59.15 61.05
C ASP A 394 -75.12 58.47 59.72
N GLN A 395 -73.92 58.71 59.16
CA GLN A 395 -73.45 58.04 57.94
C GLN A 395 -73.18 56.54 58.16
N TYR A 396 -72.56 56.16 59.29
CA TYR A 396 -72.43 54.75 59.67
C TYR A 396 -73.80 54.09 59.92
N ALA A 397 -74.75 54.82 60.51
CA ALA A 397 -76.10 54.31 60.74
C ALA A 397 -76.89 54.11 59.44
N GLU A 398 -76.66 54.90 58.38
CA GLU A 398 -77.24 54.65 57.06
C GLU A 398 -76.65 53.40 56.39
N ASN A 399 -75.32 53.22 56.44
CA ASN A 399 -74.67 52.02 55.91
C ASN A 399 -75.20 50.74 56.60
N LEU A 400 -75.27 50.74 57.94
CA LEU A 400 -75.82 49.63 58.72
C LEU A 400 -77.30 49.35 58.41
N LYS A 401 -78.11 50.38 58.11
CA LYS A 401 -79.50 50.19 57.65
C LYS A 401 -79.55 49.51 56.29
N GLY A 402 -78.69 49.90 55.35
CA GLY A 402 -78.60 49.30 54.02
C GLY A 402 -78.20 47.82 54.07
N GLU A 403 -77.17 47.49 54.85
CA GLU A 403 -76.76 46.10 55.09
C GLU A 403 -77.84 45.30 55.82
N SER A 404 -78.48 45.89 56.84
CA SER A 404 -79.58 45.24 57.56
C SER A 404 -80.75 44.92 56.63
N ALA A 405 -81.10 45.81 55.69
CA ALA A 405 -82.15 45.57 54.70
C ALA A 405 -81.79 44.42 53.74
N MET A 406 -80.54 44.35 53.27
CA MET A 406 -80.03 43.24 52.45
C MET A 406 -80.10 41.89 53.18
N TRP A 407 -79.64 41.85 54.44
CA TRP A 407 -79.71 40.64 55.26
C TRP A 407 -81.15 40.26 55.58
N GLN A 408 -82.02 41.22 55.88
CA GLN A 408 -83.43 40.99 56.16
C GLN A 408 -84.18 40.45 54.92
N GLN A 409 -83.88 40.94 53.73
CA GLN A 409 -84.40 40.38 52.47
C GLN A 409 -83.90 38.93 52.27
N ARG A 410 -82.64 38.64 52.56
CA ARG A 410 -82.09 37.29 52.43
C ARG A 410 -82.70 36.31 53.44
N VAL A 411 -82.97 36.77 54.66
CA VAL A 411 -83.68 36.00 55.70
C VAL A 411 -85.15 35.78 55.31
N GLN A 412 -85.83 36.77 54.72
CA GLN A 412 -87.20 36.60 54.21
C GLN A 412 -87.26 35.53 53.12
N GLN A 413 -86.37 35.54 52.13
CA GLN A 413 -86.30 34.49 51.10
C GLN A 413 -86.13 33.08 51.69
N MET A 414 -85.31 32.94 52.73
CA MET A 414 -85.13 31.65 53.42
C MET A 414 -86.34 31.28 54.27
N ALA A 415 -86.98 32.24 54.93
CA ALA A 415 -88.18 32.02 55.74
C ALA A 415 -89.39 31.62 54.88
N GLU A 416 -89.55 32.19 53.69
CA GLU A 416 -90.56 31.80 52.69
C GLU A 416 -90.37 30.34 52.26
N GLN A 417 -89.13 29.90 52.00
CA GLN A 417 -88.82 28.50 51.67
C GLN A 417 -89.08 27.54 52.83
N VAL A 418 -88.81 27.96 54.08
CA VAL A 418 -89.14 27.16 55.27
C VAL A 418 -90.64 27.11 55.50
N HIS A 419 -91.38 28.19 55.20
CA HIS A 419 -92.83 28.24 55.31
C HIS A 419 -93.50 27.24 54.36
N THR A 420 -93.12 27.23 53.08
CA THR A 420 -93.69 26.29 52.09
C THR A 420 -93.43 24.83 52.48
N LEU A 421 -92.23 24.51 52.99
CA LEU A 421 -91.91 23.19 53.52
C LEU A 421 -92.72 22.84 54.79
N LYS A 422 -93.08 23.82 55.61
CA LYS A 422 -93.91 23.62 56.81
C LYS A 422 -95.38 23.37 56.45
N GLU A 423 -95.95 24.11 55.51
CA GLU A 423 -97.31 23.88 55.00
C GLU A 423 -97.45 22.48 54.40
N GLU A 424 -96.42 22.07 53.65
CA GLU A 424 -96.26 20.72 53.11
C GLU A 424 -96.18 19.62 54.19
N LYS A 425 -95.58 19.91 55.35
CA LYS A 425 -95.53 18.99 56.50
C LYS A 425 -96.90 18.90 57.19
N GLU A 426 -97.50 20.03 57.51
CA GLU A 426 -98.81 20.10 58.18
C GLU A 426 -99.93 19.46 57.35
N HIS A 427 -99.85 19.54 56.01
CA HIS A 427 -100.82 18.87 55.15
C HIS A 427 -100.73 17.34 55.29
N ARG A 428 -99.52 16.79 55.36
CA ARG A 428 -99.27 15.35 55.60
C ARG A 428 -99.70 14.95 57.03
N GLU A 429 -99.46 15.81 58.02
CA GLU A 429 -99.86 15.55 59.43
C GLU A 429 -101.38 15.54 59.61
N ARG A 430 -102.12 16.46 58.99
CA ARG A 430 -103.59 16.45 58.98
C ARG A 430 -104.15 15.15 58.40
N GLN A 431 -103.51 14.65 57.34
CA GLN A 431 -103.86 13.38 56.69
C GLN A 431 -103.66 12.17 57.62
N VAL A 432 -102.66 12.22 58.53
CA VAL A 432 -102.46 11.21 59.58
C VAL A 432 -103.48 11.36 60.72
N GLN A 433 -103.76 12.59 61.16
CA GLN A 433 -104.72 12.86 62.23
C GLN A 433 -106.17 12.49 61.87
N GLU A 434 -106.59 12.63 60.62
CA GLU A 434 -107.89 12.11 60.15
C GLU A 434 -107.98 10.59 60.27
N LEU A 435 -106.87 9.87 60.00
CA LEU A 435 -106.80 8.42 60.19
C LEU A 435 -106.84 8.06 61.69
N GLU A 436 -106.10 8.77 62.55
CA GLU A 436 -106.06 8.52 64.00
C GLU A 436 -107.37 8.85 64.72
N THR A 437 -108.01 9.98 64.40
CA THR A 437 -109.28 10.39 65.02
C THR A 437 -110.41 9.42 64.71
N SER A 438 -110.41 8.83 63.51
CA SER A 438 -111.34 7.74 63.15
C SER A 438 -111.21 6.51 64.06
N LEU A 439 -109.99 6.22 64.55
CA LEU A 439 -109.72 5.12 65.50
C LEU A 439 -110.09 5.48 66.94
N ALA A 440 -109.95 6.75 67.33
CA ALA A 440 -110.24 7.21 68.69
C ALA A 440 -111.75 7.32 68.98
N ALA A 441 -112.55 7.77 68.01
CA ALA A 441 -114.01 7.91 68.14
C ALA A 441 -114.73 6.56 68.41
N LEU A 442 -114.10 5.44 68.02
CA LEU A 442 -114.53 4.06 68.31
C LEU A 442 -114.31 3.63 69.78
N ARG A 443 -113.44 4.31 70.54
CA ARG A 443 -113.15 3.97 71.95
C ARG A 443 -113.96 4.77 72.97
N SER A 444 -114.17 6.07 72.71
CA SER A 444 -114.68 7.01 73.73
C SER A 444 -116.15 6.80 74.16
N GLN A 445 -116.92 5.96 73.46
CA GLN A 445 -118.36 5.78 73.72
C GLN A 445 -118.66 4.74 74.82
N MET A 446 -117.67 4.37 75.66
CA MET A 446 -117.77 3.23 76.59
C MET A 446 -117.67 3.56 78.08
N GLU A 447 -117.39 4.81 78.49
CA GLU A 447 -117.18 5.15 79.91
C GLU A 447 -118.10 6.29 80.38
N GLU A 448 -118.86 6.02 81.44
CA GLU A 448 -119.90 6.89 82.01
C GLU A 448 -119.56 7.30 83.47
N PRO A 449 -119.87 8.54 83.93
CA PRO A 449 -119.08 9.22 84.97
C PRO A 449 -119.85 9.59 86.27
N PRO A 450 -119.22 10.23 87.29
CA PRO A 450 -119.71 10.32 88.67
C PRO A 450 -120.33 11.69 89.09
N PRO A 451 -121.11 11.73 90.20
CA PRO A 451 -121.45 12.99 90.91
C PRO A 451 -121.31 12.96 92.47
N PRO A 452 -121.40 14.12 93.19
CA PRO A 452 -120.63 14.34 94.45
C PRO A 452 -121.35 14.98 95.69
N GLU A 453 -120.62 15.11 96.84
CA GLU A 453 -120.84 16.00 98.03
C GLU A 453 -122.18 15.86 98.84
N PRO A 454 -122.55 16.61 99.94
CA PRO A 454 -121.90 17.67 100.78
C PRO A 454 -121.99 17.39 102.37
N PRO A 455 -122.41 18.27 103.35
CA PRO A 455 -121.66 18.50 104.63
C PRO A 455 -122.44 18.48 106.00
N ALA A 456 -121.76 18.78 107.15
CA ALA A 456 -122.20 19.66 108.30
C ALA A 456 -121.81 19.28 109.78
N GLY A 457 -121.09 20.17 110.48
CA GLY A 457 -121.30 20.71 111.86
C GLY A 457 -121.30 19.87 113.19
N PRO A 458 -120.38 20.16 114.14
CA PRO A 458 -120.43 19.79 115.58
C PRO A 458 -120.47 21.02 116.57
N SER A 459 -120.01 20.89 117.83
CA SER A 459 -120.32 21.79 118.97
C SER A 459 -119.14 22.11 119.95
N GLU A 460 -119.09 23.37 120.42
CA GLU A 460 -117.92 24.11 120.94
C GLU A 460 -117.17 23.53 122.16
N ALA A 461 -117.83 22.85 123.11
CA ALA A 461 -117.18 22.39 124.35
C ALA A 461 -116.45 21.04 124.18
N GLU A 462 -116.98 20.18 123.31
CA GLU A 462 -116.26 18.99 122.87
C GLU A 462 -115.16 19.42 121.89
N GLU A 463 -115.45 20.34 120.94
CA GLU A 463 -114.47 20.94 120.01
C GLU A 463 -113.19 21.47 120.66
N GLN A 464 -113.18 21.83 121.95
CA GLN A 464 -111.98 22.37 122.60
C GLN A 464 -111.02 21.27 123.08
N LEU A 465 -111.51 20.22 123.74
CA LEU A 465 -110.70 19.05 124.13
C LEU A 465 -110.44 18.11 122.95
N GLN A 466 -111.44 17.94 122.09
CA GLN A 466 -111.28 17.34 120.77
C GLN A 466 -110.24 18.16 119.99
N GLY A 467 -110.31 19.50 120.02
CA GLY A 467 -109.38 20.42 119.38
C GLY A 467 -107.94 20.32 119.85
N GLU A 468 -107.68 20.07 121.14
CA GLU A 468 -106.32 19.84 121.69
C GLU A 468 -105.78 18.44 121.32
N VAL A 469 -106.59 17.39 121.44
CA VAL A 469 -106.22 16.03 121.00
C VAL A 469 -106.00 15.98 119.48
N GLU A 470 -106.85 16.70 118.74
CA GLU A 470 -106.71 16.98 117.33
C GLU A 470 -105.48 17.84 117.06
N GLN A 471 -105.10 18.81 117.90
CA GLN A 471 -103.89 19.62 117.68
C GLN A 471 -102.64 18.75 117.75
N LEU A 472 -102.53 17.89 118.77
CA LEU A 472 -101.43 16.94 118.91
C LEU A 472 -101.46 15.86 117.81
N HIS A 473 -102.65 15.40 117.38
CA HIS A 473 -102.77 14.56 116.17
C HIS A 473 -102.31 15.30 114.92
N LYS A 474 -102.81 16.52 114.66
CA LYS A 474 -102.43 17.39 113.53
C LYS A 474 -100.93 17.67 113.53
N GLU A 475 -100.30 17.85 114.69
CA GLU A 475 -98.84 18.03 114.81
C GLU A 475 -98.06 16.74 114.52
N LEU A 476 -98.51 15.60 115.05
CA LEU A 476 -97.88 14.31 114.80
C LEU A 476 -98.06 13.86 113.34
N GLU A 477 -99.24 14.11 112.75
CA GLU A 477 -99.53 13.94 111.32
C GLU A 477 -98.71 14.91 110.47
N ARG A 478 -98.56 16.18 110.88
CA ARG A 478 -97.70 17.16 110.19
C ARG A 478 -96.23 16.71 110.20
N LEU A 479 -95.71 16.26 111.34
CA LEU A 479 -94.33 15.76 111.45
C LEU A 479 -94.14 14.44 110.69
N THR A 480 -95.12 13.54 110.73
CA THR A 480 -95.11 12.27 109.97
C THR A 480 -95.21 12.55 108.46
N GLY A 481 -95.99 13.54 108.06
CA GLY A 481 -96.11 14.03 106.69
C GLY A 481 -94.82 14.70 106.20
N GLN A 482 -94.17 15.50 107.04
CA GLN A 482 -92.85 16.08 106.75
C GLN A 482 -91.78 15.00 106.59
N LEU A 483 -91.74 14.01 107.49
CA LEU A 483 -90.81 12.88 107.38
C LEU A 483 -91.09 12.05 106.11
N ARG A 484 -92.36 11.79 105.78
CA ARG A 484 -92.76 11.08 104.56
C ARG A 484 -92.36 11.85 103.30
N ALA A 485 -92.63 13.16 103.25
CA ALA A 485 -92.20 14.01 102.15
C ALA A 485 -90.67 13.99 102.01
N GLN A 486 -89.93 14.13 103.11
CA GLN A 486 -88.47 14.08 103.11
C GLN A 486 -87.92 12.71 102.67
N VAL A 487 -88.60 11.60 102.97
CA VAL A 487 -88.26 10.27 102.43
C VAL A 487 -88.55 10.20 100.93
N GLN A 488 -89.71 10.68 100.47
CA GLN A 488 -90.05 10.73 99.04
C GLN A 488 -89.09 11.64 98.26
N ASP A 489 -88.63 12.74 98.84
CA ASP A 489 -87.62 13.61 98.26
C ASP A 489 -86.27 12.89 98.16
N ASN A 490 -85.84 12.17 99.20
CA ASN A 490 -84.62 11.36 99.18
C ASN A 490 -84.68 10.18 98.21
N GLU A 491 -85.85 9.52 98.08
CA GLU A 491 -86.09 8.50 97.07
C GLU A 491 -86.00 9.12 95.67
N SER A 492 -86.67 10.26 95.44
CA SER A 492 -86.63 10.99 94.17
C SER A 492 -85.22 11.43 93.79
N LEU A 493 -84.45 11.96 94.75
CA LEU A 493 -83.05 12.31 94.60
C LEU A 493 -82.17 11.07 94.35
N SER A 494 -82.48 9.92 94.97
CA SER A 494 -81.78 8.66 94.73
C SER A 494 -82.06 8.09 93.34
N HIS A 495 -83.30 8.23 92.85
CA HIS A 495 -83.64 7.90 91.46
C HIS A 495 -82.91 8.82 90.47
N LEU A 496 -82.93 10.14 90.71
CA LEU A 496 -82.21 11.11 89.90
C LEU A 496 -80.69 10.87 89.90
N ASN A 497 -80.08 10.54 91.05
CA ASN A 497 -78.65 10.19 91.11
C ASN A 497 -78.33 8.95 90.27
N ARG A 498 -79.16 7.88 90.34
CA ARG A 498 -78.95 6.69 89.49
C ARG A 498 -79.09 7.01 87.99
N GLU A 499 -80.00 7.92 87.61
CA GLU A 499 -80.09 8.40 86.23
C GLU A 499 -78.86 9.21 85.82
N GLN A 500 -78.32 10.06 86.70
CA GLN A 500 -77.09 10.82 86.45
C GLN A 500 -75.87 9.90 86.35
N GLU A 501 -75.73 8.91 87.24
CA GLU A 501 -74.71 7.86 87.17
C GLU A 501 -74.83 7.06 85.86
N GLY A 502 -76.04 6.70 85.45
CA GLY A 502 -76.31 6.04 84.16
C GLY A 502 -75.84 6.87 82.97
N ARG A 503 -76.22 8.16 82.91
CA ARG A 503 -75.81 9.09 81.85
C ARG A 503 -74.30 9.35 81.86
N LEU A 504 -73.66 9.44 83.03
CA LEU A 504 -72.21 9.56 83.15
C LEU A 504 -71.52 8.32 82.60
N LEU A 505 -71.97 7.11 82.95
CA LEU A 505 -71.44 5.85 82.40
C LEU A 505 -71.68 5.70 80.89
N GLU A 506 -72.75 6.29 80.34
CA GLU A 506 -72.99 6.34 78.89
C GLU A 506 -72.01 7.30 78.20
N LEU A 507 -71.84 8.51 78.74
CA LEU A 507 -70.87 9.51 78.29
C LEU A 507 -69.41 9.01 78.40
N GLU A 508 -69.06 8.28 79.46
CA GLU A 508 -67.75 7.64 79.61
C GLU A 508 -67.50 6.57 78.54
N ARG A 509 -68.50 5.73 78.23
CA ARG A 509 -68.40 4.75 77.13
C ARG A 509 -68.33 5.44 75.77
N GLU A 510 -69.01 6.56 75.58
CA GLU A 510 -68.88 7.37 74.36
C GLU A 510 -67.48 7.98 74.24
N ALA A 511 -66.94 8.56 75.31
CA ALA A 511 -65.58 9.07 75.34
C ALA A 511 -64.53 7.97 75.09
N GLN A 512 -64.73 6.76 75.64
CA GLN A 512 -63.90 5.59 75.34
C GLN A 512 -63.94 5.24 73.85
N ARG A 513 -65.12 5.09 73.24
CA ARG A 513 -65.25 4.83 71.79
C ARG A 513 -64.64 5.93 70.93
N TRP A 514 -64.75 7.20 71.33
CA TRP A 514 -64.09 8.31 70.64
C TRP A 514 -62.56 8.23 70.76
N SER A 515 -62.02 7.80 71.91
CA SER A 515 -60.58 7.59 72.10
C SER A 515 -60.05 6.38 71.30
N GLU A 516 -60.81 5.28 71.23
CA GLU A 516 -60.51 4.11 70.40
C GLU A 516 -60.46 4.52 68.92
N GLN A 517 -61.49 5.21 68.43
CA GLN A 517 -61.54 5.72 67.05
C GLN A 517 -60.43 6.74 66.75
N ALA A 518 -59.98 7.52 67.74
CA ALA A 518 -58.87 8.46 67.57
C ALA A 518 -57.53 7.72 67.40
N GLU A 519 -57.29 6.68 68.20
CA GLU A 519 -56.09 5.83 68.07
C GLU A 519 -56.14 4.95 66.80
N GLU A 520 -57.31 4.44 66.40
CA GLU A 520 -57.49 3.77 65.08
C GLU A 520 -57.15 4.71 63.91
N ARG A 521 -57.69 5.94 63.91
CA ARG A 521 -57.38 6.94 62.88
C ARG A 521 -55.88 7.28 62.87
N LYS A 522 -55.25 7.36 64.03
CA LYS A 522 -53.81 7.60 64.17
C LYS A 522 -52.98 6.43 63.63
N GLN A 523 -53.34 5.18 63.94
CA GLN A 523 -52.70 3.98 63.38
C GLN A 523 -52.85 3.91 61.85
N ILE A 524 -54.02 4.28 61.30
CA ILE A 524 -54.23 4.38 59.84
C ILE A 524 -53.37 5.50 59.24
N LEU A 525 -53.22 6.64 59.91
CA LEU A 525 -52.33 7.72 59.44
C LEU A 525 -50.85 7.32 59.50
N GLU A 526 -50.43 6.61 60.54
CA GLU A 526 -49.07 6.08 60.69
C GLU A 526 -48.75 5.02 59.62
N SER A 527 -49.69 4.11 59.32
CA SER A 527 -49.53 3.13 58.24
C SER A 527 -49.54 3.78 56.86
N MET A 528 -50.42 4.74 56.59
CA MET A 528 -50.38 5.51 55.34
C MET A 528 -49.07 6.32 55.19
N GLN A 529 -48.47 6.79 56.29
CA GLN A 529 -47.15 7.43 56.26
C GLN A 529 -46.01 6.42 56.02
N SER A 530 -46.03 5.25 56.66
CA SER A 530 -45.02 4.21 56.42
C SER A 530 -45.10 3.66 55.00
N ASP A 531 -46.30 3.48 54.45
CA ASP A 531 -46.54 3.13 53.05
C ASP A 531 -46.08 4.24 52.10
N ARG A 532 -46.46 5.50 52.36
CA ARG A 532 -46.00 6.64 51.56
C ARG A 532 -44.48 6.75 51.53
N THR A 533 -43.79 6.55 52.64
CA THR A 533 -42.31 6.58 52.68
C THR A 533 -41.70 5.38 51.97
N THR A 534 -42.30 4.18 52.09
CA THR A 534 -41.83 2.96 51.43
C THR A 534 -42.03 3.02 49.92
N ILE A 535 -43.21 3.45 49.45
CA ILE A 535 -43.48 3.75 48.04
C ILE A 535 -42.54 4.84 47.52
N SER A 536 -42.28 5.89 48.31
CA SER A 536 -41.34 6.95 47.90
C SER A 536 -39.91 6.43 47.72
N ARG A 537 -39.42 5.55 48.61
CA ARG A 537 -38.12 4.86 48.48
C ARG A 537 -38.08 3.94 47.26
N ALA A 538 -39.13 3.15 47.03
CA ALA A 538 -39.24 2.28 45.86
C ALA A 538 -39.30 3.09 44.55
N LEU A 539 -39.96 4.25 44.54
CA LEU A 539 -40.01 5.17 43.41
C LEU A 539 -38.68 5.89 43.16
N SER A 540 -37.90 6.23 44.19
CA SER A 540 -36.54 6.77 44.00
C SER A 540 -35.60 5.68 43.45
N GLN A 541 -35.64 4.47 43.99
CA GLN A 541 -34.87 3.33 43.44
C GLN A 541 -35.25 3.03 41.98
N ASN A 542 -36.53 3.10 41.62
CA ASN A 542 -36.98 2.96 40.23
C ASN A 542 -36.54 4.11 39.31
N ARG A 543 -36.24 5.30 39.83
CA ARG A 543 -35.65 6.40 39.03
C ARG A 543 -34.16 6.14 38.83
N GLU A 544 -33.45 5.83 39.91
CA GLU A 544 -32.02 5.48 39.88
C GLU A 544 -31.74 4.31 38.93
N LEU A 545 -32.51 3.21 38.99
CA LEU A 545 -32.38 2.08 38.07
C LEU A 545 -32.66 2.45 36.60
N LYS A 546 -33.58 3.41 36.36
CA LYS A 546 -33.85 3.91 35.00
C LYS A 546 -32.76 4.84 34.49
N GLU A 547 -32.16 5.64 35.38
CA GLU A 547 -31.01 6.49 35.09
C GLU A 547 -29.79 5.61 34.76
N GLN A 548 -29.48 4.59 35.58
CA GLN A 548 -28.44 3.59 35.30
C GLN A 548 -28.69 2.84 33.99
N LEU A 549 -29.93 2.43 33.70
CA LEU A 549 -30.28 1.78 32.43
C LEU A 549 -30.05 2.73 31.24
N ALA A 550 -30.41 4.01 31.37
CA ALA A 550 -30.20 5.01 30.33
C ALA A 550 -28.71 5.34 30.15
N GLU A 551 -27.92 5.42 31.22
CA GLU A 551 -26.46 5.57 31.18
C GLU A 551 -25.80 4.38 30.48
N LEU A 552 -26.24 3.16 30.78
CA LEU A 552 -25.76 1.93 30.16
C LEU A 552 -26.13 1.88 28.67
N GLN A 553 -27.38 2.22 28.30
CA GLN A 553 -27.82 2.31 26.90
C GLN A 553 -27.02 3.37 26.13
N ASN A 554 -26.83 4.56 26.71
CA ASN A 554 -25.98 5.61 26.16
C ASN A 554 -24.52 5.14 26.03
N GLY A 555 -24.02 4.37 27.00
CA GLY A 555 -22.71 3.71 26.96
C GLY A 555 -22.57 2.75 25.79
N PHE A 556 -23.54 1.85 25.59
CA PHE A 556 -23.58 0.94 24.44
C PHE A 556 -23.65 1.67 23.11
N VAL A 557 -24.48 2.72 22.98
CA VAL A 557 -24.55 3.53 21.75
C VAL A 557 -23.22 4.22 21.46
N ARG A 558 -22.58 4.85 22.46
CA ARG A 558 -21.24 5.44 22.29
C ARG A 558 -20.21 4.40 21.87
N LEU A 559 -20.09 3.28 22.60
CA LEU A 559 -19.16 2.21 22.26
C LEU A 559 -19.43 1.60 20.89
N THR A 560 -20.68 1.55 20.43
CA THR A 560 -21.03 1.05 19.08
C THR A 560 -20.58 2.05 18.01
N ASN A 561 -20.81 3.35 18.21
CA ASN A 561 -20.35 4.40 17.31
C ASN A 561 -18.82 4.46 17.26
N GLU A 562 -18.15 4.46 18.42
CA GLU A 562 -16.69 4.43 18.54
C GLU A 562 -16.09 3.19 17.85
N ASN A 563 -16.67 2.00 18.03
CA ASN A 563 -16.23 0.79 17.30
C ASN A 563 -16.45 0.90 15.80
N MET A 564 -17.56 1.51 15.34
CA MET A 564 -17.82 1.74 13.92
C MET A 564 -16.82 2.73 13.31
N GLU A 565 -16.51 3.81 14.01
CA GLU A 565 -15.50 4.81 13.61
C GLU A 565 -14.10 4.20 13.57
N ILE A 566 -13.68 3.48 14.62
CA ILE A 566 -12.40 2.77 14.67
C ILE A 566 -12.31 1.72 13.55
N THR A 567 -13.39 1.00 13.26
CA THR A 567 -13.44 0.01 12.17
C THR A 567 -13.35 0.68 10.80
N SER A 568 -14.02 1.82 10.60
CA SER A 568 -13.95 2.60 9.36
C SER A 568 -12.55 3.17 9.13
N ALA A 569 -11.94 3.76 10.16
CA ALA A 569 -10.58 4.26 10.14
C ALA A 569 -9.56 3.13 9.87
N LEU A 570 -9.71 1.98 10.54
CA LEU A 570 -8.86 0.81 10.31
C LEU A 570 -8.97 0.31 8.86
N GLN A 571 -10.17 0.32 8.27
CA GLN A 571 -10.35 -0.03 6.86
C GLN A 571 -9.68 0.99 5.94
N SER A 572 -9.86 2.30 6.15
CA SER A 572 -9.22 3.33 5.33
C SER A 572 -7.68 3.27 5.41
N GLU A 573 -7.12 3.09 6.60
CA GLU A 573 -5.68 2.88 6.80
C GLU A 573 -5.17 1.60 6.12
N GLN A 574 -5.95 0.51 6.13
CA GLN A 574 -5.61 -0.69 5.36
C GLN A 574 -5.63 -0.46 3.84
N HIS A 575 -6.52 0.40 3.33
CA HIS A 575 -6.53 0.80 1.92
C HIS A 575 -5.30 1.65 1.58
N VAL A 576 -5.00 2.68 2.37
CA VAL A 576 -3.78 3.51 2.21
C VAL A 576 -2.51 2.66 2.27
N LYS A 577 -2.42 1.73 3.23
CA LYS A 577 -1.28 0.79 3.33
C LYS A 577 -1.13 -0.10 2.10
N LYS A 578 -2.23 -0.60 1.51
CA LYS A 578 -2.20 -1.38 0.26
C LYS A 578 -1.74 -0.53 -0.92
N GLU A 579 -2.17 0.73 -1.01
CA GLU A 579 -1.71 1.65 -2.05
C GLU A 579 -0.24 2.04 -1.91
N LEU A 580 0.24 2.29 -0.69
CA LEU A 580 1.65 2.55 -0.41
C LEU A 580 2.51 1.32 -0.75
N ALA A 581 2.05 0.10 -0.41
CA ALA A 581 2.73 -1.13 -0.80
C ALA A 581 2.80 -1.30 -2.34
N ARG A 582 1.72 -1.00 -3.06
CA ARG A 582 1.72 -0.99 -4.54
C ARG A 582 2.71 0.04 -5.10
N LYS A 583 2.69 1.29 -4.60
CA LYS A 583 3.60 2.36 -5.03
C LYS A 583 5.06 2.01 -4.75
N LEU A 584 5.36 1.37 -3.62
CA LEU A 584 6.70 0.86 -3.29
C LEU A 584 7.14 -0.26 -4.23
N GLY A 585 6.24 -1.17 -4.60
CA GLY A 585 6.49 -2.19 -5.63
C GLY A 585 6.82 -1.57 -6.99
N GLU A 586 5.99 -0.64 -7.46
CA GLU A 586 6.21 0.09 -8.73
C GLU A 586 7.52 0.89 -8.74
N LEU A 587 7.93 1.46 -7.61
CA LEU A 587 9.23 2.12 -7.47
C LEU A 587 10.40 1.14 -7.46
N GLN A 588 10.24 -0.05 -6.87
CA GLN A 588 11.24 -1.12 -6.92
C GLN A 588 11.40 -1.72 -8.32
N GLU A 589 10.29 -1.91 -9.06
CA GLU A 589 10.30 -2.35 -10.46
C GLU A 589 11.01 -1.32 -11.34
N ARG A 590 10.63 -0.03 -11.26
CA ARG A 590 11.32 1.05 -11.99
C ARG A 590 12.80 1.19 -11.63
N LEU A 591 13.18 0.93 -10.37
CA LEU A 591 14.58 0.92 -9.96
C LEU A 591 15.32 -0.29 -10.54
N GLY A 592 14.65 -1.43 -10.71
CA GLY A 592 15.16 -2.59 -11.44
C GLY A 592 15.39 -2.29 -12.92
N GLU A 593 14.37 -1.78 -13.61
CA GLU A 593 14.45 -1.35 -15.02
C GLU A 593 15.56 -0.31 -15.25
N LEU A 594 15.69 0.67 -14.34
CA LEU A 594 16.74 1.67 -14.41
C LEU A 594 18.14 1.07 -14.22
N LYS A 595 18.29 0.06 -13.34
CA LYS A 595 19.56 -0.66 -13.16
C LYS A 595 19.91 -1.49 -14.40
N GLU A 596 18.96 -2.26 -14.93
CA GLU A 596 19.17 -3.06 -16.15
C GLU A 596 19.54 -2.17 -17.35
N THR A 597 18.87 -1.04 -17.52
CA THR A 597 19.20 -0.08 -18.60
C THR A 597 20.56 0.58 -18.40
N VAL A 598 20.97 0.91 -17.17
CA VAL A 598 22.32 1.41 -16.86
C VAL A 598 23.38 0.33 -17.08
N GLU A 599 23.14 -0.93 -16.70
CA GLU A 599 24.07 -2.04 -16.96
C GLU A 599 24.23 -2.30 -18.47
N LEU A 600 23.13 -2.31 -19.23
CA LEU A 600 23.17 -2.42 -20.70
C LEU A 600 23.93 -1.25 -21.33
N LYS A 601 23.71 -0.01 -20.88
CA LYS A 601 24.44 1.17 -21.38
C LYS A 601 25.93 1.16 -20.99
N SER A 602 26.26 0.61 -19.82
CA SER A 602 27.65 0.38 -19.39
C SER A 602 28.34 -0.66 -20.29
N GLN A 603 27.68 -1.77 -20.60
CA GLN A 603 28.18 -2.79 -21.54
C GLN A 603 28.34 -2.23 -22.97
N GLU A 604 27.39 -1.44 -23.45
CA GLU A 604 27.50 -0.74 -24.74
C GLU A 604 28.69 0.25 -24.76
N ALA A 605 28.87 1.02 -23.68
CA ALA A 605 29.99 1.96 -23.56
C ALA A 605 31.35 1.24 -23.50
N GLN A 606 31.44 0.11 -22.79
CA GLN A 606 32.62 -0.76 -22.77
C GLN A 606 32.94 -1.29 -24.18
N GLY A 607 31.94 -1.83 -24.90
CA GLY A 607 32.13 -2.31 -26.26
C GLY A 607 32.56 -1.21 -27.26
N LEU A 608 32.03 0.01 -27.11
CA LEU A 608 32.47 1.17 -27.90
C LEU A 608 33.89 1.62 -27.53
N GLN A 609 34.27 1.54 -26.26
CA GLN A 609 35.64 1.82 -25.81
C GLN A 609 36.63 0.78 -26.36
N GLU A 610 36.31 -0.51 -26.28
CA GLU A 610 37.11 -1.58 -26.89
C GLU A 610 37.29 -1.38 -28.40
N GLN A 611 36.23 -1.00 -29.13
CA GLN A 611 36.31 -0.67 -30.55
C GLN A 611 37.22 0.55 -30.81
N ARG A 612 37.13 1.59 -29.97
CA ARG A 612 38.01 2.77 -30.06
C ARG A 612 39.47 2.37 -29.84
N ASP A 613 39.75 1.53 -28.85
CA ASP A 613 41.11 1.07 -28.53
C ASP A 613 41.67 0.13 -29.60
N GLN A 614 40.84 -0.71 -30.22
CA GLN A 614 41.20 -1.49 -31.41
C GLN A 614 41.56 -0.57 -32.59
N CYS A 615 40.73 0.44 -32.89
CA CYS A 615 41.03 1.43 -33.94
C CYS A 615 42.31 2.22 -33.66
N LEU A 616 42.58 2.61 -32.41
CA LEU A 616 43.84 3.25 -32.02
C LEU A 616 45.03 2.31 -32.22
N SER A 617 44.91 1.02 -31.87
CA SER A 617 45.99 0.05 -32.07
C SER A 617 46.30 -0.19 -33.56
N HIS A 618 45.27 -0.27 -34.42
CA HIS A 618 45.45 -0.36 -35.87
C HIS A 618 46.09 0.91 -36.45
N LEU A 619 45.68 2.10 -35.98
CA LEU A 619 46.28 3.36 -36.39
C LEU A 619 47.75 3.48 -35.95
N GLN A 620 48.08 3.02 -34.74
CA GLN A 620 49.44 2.98 -34.23
C GLN A 620 50.32 1.99 -35.02
N GLN A 621 49.79 0.81 -35.36
CA GLN A 621 50.47 -0.16 -36.24
C GLN A 621 50.72 0.43 -37.63
N TYR A 622 49.74 1.11 -38.22
CA TYR A 622 49.88 1.78 -39.51
C TYR A 622 50.93 2.90 -39.47
N ALA A 623 50.93 3.72 -38.41
CA ALA A 623 51.95 4.76 -38.20
C ALA A 623 53.36 4.17 -38.04
N ALA A 624 53.51 3.07 -37.29
CA ALA A 624 54.78 2.36 -37.13
C ALA A 624 55.26 1.76 -38.46
N ALA A 625 54.38 1.13 -39.23
CA ALA A 625 54.69 0.61 -40.56
C ALA A 625 55.12 1.73 -41.53
N TYR A 626 54.48 2.90 -41.48
CA TYR A 626 54.86 4.05 -42.28
C TYR A 626 56.24 4.61 -41.88
N GLN A 627 56.53 4.71 -40.57
CA GLN A 627 57.87 5.09 -40.09
C GLN A 627 58.95 4.09 -40.52
N GLN A 628 58.68 2.78 -40.46
CA GLN A 628 59.59 1.76 -40.96
C GLN A 628 59.82 1.90 -42.48
N HIS A 629 58.77 2.20 -43.25
CA HIS A 629 58.88 2.40 -44.69
C HIS A 629 59.65 3.67 -45.06
N LEU A 630 59.56 4.74 -44.25
CA LEU A 630 60.40 5.93 -44.40
C LEU A 630 61.87 5.62 -44.12
N ALA A 631 62.17 4.95 -43.00
CA ALA A 631 63.55 4.56 -42.65
C ALA A 631 64.17 3.61 -43.71
N ALA A 632 63.40 2.65 -44.23
CA ALA A 632 63.84 1.76 -45.31
C ALA A 632 64.07 2.53 -46.63
N TYR A 633 63.26 3.55 -46.91
CA TYR A 633 63.45 4.43 -48.07
C TYR A 633 64.71 5.27 -47.93
N GLU A 634 64.94 5.88 -46.77
CA GLU A 634 66.17 6.63 -46.46
C GLU A 634 67.41 5.75 -46.61
N GLN A 635 67.39 4.52 -46.05
CA GLN A 635 68.47 3.56 -46.24
C GLN A 635 68.70 3.25 -47.72
N LEU A 636 67.64 2.92 -48.49
CA LEU A 636 67.74 2.65 -49.92
C LEU A 636 68.28 3.86 -50.72
N THR A 637 67.95 5.09 -50.33
CA THR A 637 68.55 6.29 -50.94
C THR A 637 70.04 6.42 -50.62
N SER A 638 70.45 6.14 -49.38
CA SER A 638 71.87 6.18 -48.99
C SER A 638 72.70 5.09 -49.69
N GLU A 639 72.14 3.89 -49.87
CA GLU A 639 72.77 2.79 -50.62
C GLU A 639 72.88 3.14 -52.11
N LYS A 640 71.83 3.71 -52.72
CA LYS A 640 71.88 4.20 -54.10
C LYS A 640 72.93 5.29 -54.26
N GLU A 641 73.02 6.24 -53.34
CA GLU A 641 74.08 7.26 -53.37
C GLU A 641 75.48 6.66 -53.23
N ALA A 642 75.67 5.66 -52.36
CA ALA A 642 76.94 4.98 -52.20
C ALA A 642 77.35 4.26 -53.51
N ILE A 643 76.42 3.55 -54.15
CA ILE A 643 76.63 2.89 -55.45
C ILE A 643 76.96 3.92 -56.54
N HIS A 644 76.26 5.07 -56.60
CA HIS A 644 76.57 6.13 -57.57
C HIS A 644 77.96 6.75 -57.33
N LYS A 645 78.33 6.97 -56.06
CA LYS A 645 79.67 7.47 -55.69
C LYS A 645 80.76 6.45 -56.08
N GLN A 646 80.51 5.16 -55.86
CA GLN A 646 81.44 4.08 -56.25
C GLN A 646 81.54 3.93 -57.78
N LEU A 647 80.43 4.01 -58.50
CA LEU A 647 80.40 3.98 -59.97
C LEU A 647 81.17 5.16 -60.55
N LEU A 648 80.94 6.38 -60.03
CA LEU A 648 81.67 7.58 -60.47
C LEU A 648 83.19 7.45 -60.24
N LEU A 649 83.60 6.93 -59.08
CA LEU A 649 85.01 6.61 -58.78
C LEU A 649 85.57 5.57 -59.77
N GLN A 650 84.81 4.52 -60.06
CA GLN A 650 85.22 3.48 -61.00
C GLN A 650 85.32 4.04 -62.43
N THR A 651 84.42 4.90 -62.86
CA THR A 651 84.50 5.60 -64.16
C THR A 651 85.73 6.49 -64.24
N GLN A 652 86.01 7.30 -63.22
CA GLN A 652 87.20 8.15 -63.17
C GLN A 652 88.50 7.32 -63.23
N LEU A 653 88.54 6.17 -62.56
CA LEU A 653 89.69 5.27 -62.55
C LEU A 653 89.86 4.53 -63.90
N MET A 654 88.75 4.15 -64.54
CA MET A 654 88.74 3.63 -65.92
C MET A 654 89.21 4.69 -66.93
N ASP A 655 88.76 5.94 -66.80
CA ASP A 655 89.21 7.04 -67.66
C ASP A 655 90.71 7.28 -67.47
N GLN A 656 91.22 7.28 -66.24
CA GLN A 656 92.66 7.38 -65.95
C GLN A 656 93.45 6.24 -66.60
N LEU A 657 93.04 4.99 -66.39
CA LEU A 657 93.67 3.82 -67.03
C LEU A 657 93.65 3.90 -68.57
N GLN A 658 92.56 4.39 -69.17
CA GLN A 658 92.51 4.60 -70.62
C GLN A 658 93.46 5.71 -71.09
N HIS A 659 93.60 6.81 -70.33
CA HIS A 659 94.56 7.86 -70.65
C HIS A 659 96.01 7.37 -70.51
N GLU A 660 96.33 6.58 -69.48
CA GLU A 660 97.63 5.93 -69.29
C GLU A 660 97.92 4.92 -70.41
N GLU A 661 96.95 4.09 -70.79
CA GLU A 661 97.09 3.13 -71.89
C GLU A 661 97.31 3.84 -73.24
N VAL A 662 96.60 4.94 -73.51
CA VAL A 662 96.76 5.76 -74.72
C VAL A 662 98.11 6.49 -74.73
N GLN A 663 98.56 7.03 -73.59
CA GLN A 663 99.91 7.61 -73.46
C GLN A 663 101.00 6.56 -73.65
N GLY A 664 100.85 5.39 -73.04
CA GLY A 664 101.78 4.26 -73.20
C GLY A 664 101.85 3.76 -74.64
N LYS A 665 100.71 3.69 -75.35
CA LYS A 665 100.66 3.38 -76.79
C LYS A 665 101.36 4.45 -77.64
N MET A 666 101.12 5.74 -77.39
CA MET A 666 101.82 6.82 -78.11
C MET A 666 103.33 6.80 -77.84
N ALA A 667 103.75 6.57 -76.60
CA ALA A 667 105.17 6.45 -76.25
C ALA A 667 105.81 5.23 -76.93
N ALA A 668 105.11 4.09 -76.98
CA ALA A 668 105.57 2.90 -77.70
C ALA A 668 105.63 3.12 -79.22
N GLU A 669 104.68 3.86 -79.81
CA GLU A 669 104.72 4.20 -81.23
C GLU A 669 105.86 5.18 -81.57
N LEU A 670 106.11 6.19 -80.74
CA LEU A 670 107.25 7.09 -80.86
C LEU A 670 108.57 6.31 -80.76
N ALA A 671 108.75 5.49 -79.72
CA ALA A 671 109.94 4.66 -79.57
C ALA A 671 110.12 3.68 -80.75
N ARG A 672 109.02 3.16 -81.32
CA ARG A 672 109.06 2.32 -82.51
C ARG A 672 109.46 3.10 -83.76
N GLN A 673 109.03 4.35 -83.92
CA GLN A 673 109.45 5.25 -85.00
C GLN A 673 110.93 5.62 -84.86
N GLU A 674 111.37 6.06 -83.68
CA GLU A 674 112.78 6.36 -83.38
C GLU A 674 113.69 5.15 -83.62
N LEU A 675 113.26 3.94 -83.22
CA LEU A 675 113.98 2.71 -83.51
C LEU A 675 114.04 2.41 -85.02
N GLN A 676 112.96 2.67 -85.78
CA GLN A 676 113.00 2.52 -87.23
C GLN A 676 113.96 3.52 -87.87
N GLU A 677 113.90 4.81 -87.51
CA GLU A 677 114.85 5.80 -88.00
C GLU A 677 116.30 5.48 -87.60
N ALA A 678 116.53 5.00 -86.37
CA ALA A 678 117.84 4.57 -85.91
C ALA A 678 118.35 3.36 -86.70
N GLN A 679 117.48 2.38 -87.01
CA GLN A 679 117.81 1.26 -87.89
C GLN A 679 118.08 1.69 -89.33
N GLU A 680 117.39 2.70 -89.85
CA GLU A 680 117.64 3.27 -91.18
C GLU A 680 118.95 4.05 -91.22
N ARG A 681 119.22 4.88 -90.21
CA ARG A 681 120.53 5.56 -90.02
C ARG A 681 121.66 4.54 -89.88
N LEU A 682 121.48 3.45 -89.13
CA LEU A 682 122.46 2.37 -88.99
C LEU A 682 122.66 1.58 -90.30
N LYS A 683 121.60 1.39 -91.11
CA LYS A 683 121.71 0.79 -92.45
C LYS A 683 122.43 1.72 -93.41
N ALA A 684 122.17 3.02 -93.36
CA ALA A 684 122.90 4.02 -94.14
C ALA A 684 124.38 4.05 -93.74
N THR A 685 124.70 4.18 -92.44
CA THR A 685 126.10 4.21 -91.97
C THR A 685 126.81 2.85 -92.08
N SER A 686 126.09 1.72 -92.13
CA SER A 686 126.70 0.42 -92.45
C SER A 686 126.91 0.20 -93.94
N GLN A 687 126.06 0.77 -94.82
CA GLN A 687 126.34 0.83 -96.26
C GLN A 687 127.49 1.79 -96.56
N GLU A 688 127.53 2.96 -95.92
CA GLU A 688 128.68 3.87 -95.97
C GLU A 688 129.93 3.21 -95.39
N ASN A 689 129.85 2.51 -94.26
CA ASN A 689 130.99 1.73 -93.75
C ASN A 689 131.38 0.60 -94.70
N GLN A 690 130.47 -0.11 -95.36
CA GLN A 690 130.83 -1.11 -96.35
C GLN A 690 131.49 -0.47 -97.58
N GLN A 691 131.06 0.73 -98.00
CA GLN A 691 131.70 1.50 -99.06
C GLN A 691 133.07 2.05 -98.63
N LEU A 692 133.23 2.53 -97.40
CA LEU A 692 134.49 2.98 -96.83
C LEU A 692 135.44 1.82 -96.58
N GLN A 693 134.95 0.66 -96.14
CA GLN A 693 135.72 -0.56 -95.94
C GLN A 693 136.10 -1.20 -97.28
N ALA A 694 135.29 -1.06 -98.33
CA ALA A 694 135.68 -1.39 -99.70
C ALA A 694 136.75 -0.42 -100.26
N GLN A 695 136.68 0.87 -99.92
CA GLN A 695 137.71 1.88 -100.28
C GLN A 695 139.01 1.68 -99.49
N LEU A 696 138.93 1.36 -98.20
CA LEU A 696 140.07 1.14 -97.30
C LEU A 696 140.70 -0.25 -97.51
N SER A 697 139.95 -1.26 -97.94
CA SER A 697 140.52 -2.54 -98.39
C SER A 697 141.42 -2.40 -99.64
N LEU A 698 141.40 -1.23 -100.31
CA LEU A 698 142.34 -0.91 -101.37
C LEU A 698 143.72 -0.48 -100.83
N LEU A 699 143.85 -0.17 -99.52
CA LEU A 699 145.11 0.23 -98.88
C LEU A 699 145.36 -0.46 -97.52
N VAL A 700 146.20 -1.49 -97.57
CA VAL A 700 147.38 -1.68 -96.69
C VAL A 700 147.15 -1.86 -95.17
N LEU A 701 147.26 -3.14 -94.77
CA LEU A 701 147.85 -3.73 -93.55
C LEU A 701 147.32 -3.39 -92.12
N PRO A 702 147.37 -4.37 -91.18
CA PRO A 702 146.71 -4.29 -89.88
C PRO A 702 147.66 -4.09 -88.67
N GLY A 703 147.12 -3.54 -87.58
CA GLY A 703 147.72 -3.41 -86.24
C GLY A 703 147.11 -2.21 -85.50
N GLU A 704 147.21 -2.05 -84.18
CA GLU A 704 147.67 -2.93 -83.08
C GLU A 704 147.34 -2.22 -81.75
N GLY A 705 147.07 -2.95 -80.66
CA GLY A 705 146.88 -2.43 -79.28
C GLY A 705 145.53 -1.71 -79.02
N ASP A 706 144.86 -1.82 -77.87
CA ASP A 706 145.20 -2.00 -76.44
C ASP A 706 145.04 -0.69 -75.62
N VAL A 707 144.78 -0.88 -74.32
CA VAL A 707 144.89 0.04 -73.17
C VAL A 707 143.60 0.74 -72.68
N ASP A 708 143.39 0.55 -71.37
CA ASP A 708 142.29 0.97 -70.50
C ASP A 708 142.49 2.36 -69.85
N GLN A 709 141.40 2.94 -69.31
CA GLN A 709 141.25 3.87 -68.15
C GLN A 709 139.84 4.51 -68.23
N GLU A 710 138.92 4.43 -67.26
CA GLU A 710 138.89 4.88 -65.85
C GLU A 710 138.62 6.40 -65.66
N GLU A 711 138.02 6.75 -64.51
CA GLU A 711 137.65 8.11 -64.02
C GLU A 711 136.38 8.77 -64.67
N GLU A 712 135.53 9.58 -64.00
CA GLU A 712 135.33 9.99 -62.58
C GLU A 712 133.91 10.61 -62.37
N ASP A 713 133.27 10.31 -61.22
CA ASP A 713 132.49 11.10 -60.21
C ASP A 713 131.58 12.36 -60.48
N GLU A 714 130.95 12.84 -59.38
CA GLU A 714 129.99 13.97 -59.12
C GLU A 714 128.46 13.63 -59.22
N GLU A 715 127.64 13.45 -58.15
CA GLU A 715 127.23 14.23 -56.95
C GLU A 715 125.86 15.00 -57.07
N VAL A 716 124.85 14.52 -56.30
CA VAL A 716 124.04 15.22 -55.23
C VAL A 716 123.22 16.52 -55.56
N PRO A 717 122.08 16.90 -54.89
CA PRO A 717 121.19 16.22 -53.93
C PRO A 717 119.69 16.14 -54.34
N GLN A 718 118.93 15.16 -53.83
CA GLN A 718 117.45 15.16 -53.90
C GLN A 718 116.76 14.84 -52.56
N SER A 719 115.61 15.50 -52.34
CA SER A 719 114.80 15.39 -51.14
C SER A 719 113.65 14.39 -51.30
N SER A 720 113.89 13.12 -50.97
CA SER A 720 112.85 12.11 -50.81
C SER A 720 113.21 11.11 -49.72
N LEU A 721 112.19 10.49 -49.13
CA LEU A 721 112.29 9.58 -47.99
C LEU A 721 112.72 8.17 -48.50
N ALA A 722 113.96 8.06 -48.98
CA ALA A 722 114.55 6.77 -49.30
C ALA A 722 114.70 5.95 -48.00
N ILE A 723 114.17 4.73 -48.00
CA ILE A 723 114.49 3.73 -46.99
C ILE A 723 115.99 3.41 -47.17
N PRO A 724 116.84 3.57 -46.15
CA PRO A 724 118.23 3.13 -46.25
C PRO A 724 118.25 1.64 -46.60
N GLU A 725 118.89 1.26 -47.70
CA GLU A 725 118.82 -0.12 -48.22
C GLU A 725 119.57 -1.14 -47.34
N ASP A 726 120.42 -0.67 -46.42
CA ASP A 726 121.06 -1.49 -45.39
C ASP A 726 120.47 -1.18 -44.00
N LEU A 727 119.54 -2.06 -43.57
CA LEU A 727 118.92 -2.06 -42.25
C LEU A 727 119.44 -3.22 -41.38
N ASP A 728 120.54 -3.88 -41.77
CA ASP A 728 121.00 -5.13 -41.14
C ASP A 728 121.49 -4.92 -39.70
N SER A 729 121.86 -3.70 -39.33
CA SER A 729 122.06 -3.34 -37.93
C SER A 729 120.76 -2.81 -37.28
N ARG A 730 120.39 -3.44 -36.16
CA ARG A 730 119.27 -2.99 -35.30
C ARG A 730 119.41 -1.53 -34.86
N GLU A 731 120.64 -1.03 -34.75
CA GLU A 731 120.94 0.35 -34.39
C GLU A 731 120.62 1.33 -35.53
N ALA A 732 120.96 1.00 -36.79
CA ALA A 732 120.53 1.79 -37.95
C ALA A 732 119.01 1.81 -38.11
N MET A 733 118.34 0.66 -37.93
CA MET A 733 116.88 0.56 -37.99
C MET A 733 116.19 1.40 -36.90
N VAL A 734 116.70 1.38 -35.67
CA VAL A 734 116.20 2.24 -34.57
C VAL A 734 116.50 3.71 -34.85
N ALA A 735 117.67 4.05 -35.41
CA ALA A 735 118.00 5.41 -35.81
C ALA A 735 117.06 5.95 -36.90
N PHE A 736 116.74 5.14 -37.91
CA PHE A 736 115.76 5.48 -38.95
C PHE A 736 114.36 5.71 -38.37
N PHE A 737 113.86 4.79 -37.54
CA PHE A 737 112.55 4.98 -36.90
C PHE A 737 112.52 6.20 -35.99
N ASN A 738 113.57 6.47 -35.22
CA ASN A 738 113.67 7.66 -34.40
C ASN A 738 113.70 8.95 -35.24
N ALA A 739 114.39 8.96 -36.38
CA ALA A 739 114.42 10.10 -37.30
C ALA A 739 113.06 10.32 -37.99
N ALA A 740 112.37 9.24 -38.36
CA ALA A 740 111.03 9.30 -38.94
C ALA A 740 109.98 9.80 -37.93
N ILE A 741 110.03 9.31 -36.69
CA ILE A 741 109.17 9.77 -35.59
C ILE A 741 109.45 11.24 -35.28
N ALA A 742 110.73 11.65 -35.15
CA ALA A 742 111.09 13.04 -34.87
C ALA A 742 110.57 14.00 -35.95
N ARG A 743 110.66 13.64 -37.24
CA ARG A 743 110.08 14.43 -38.34
C ARG A 743 108.55 14.47 -38.30
N ALA A 744 107.89 13.35 -38.02
CA ALA A 744 106.44 13.29 -37.88
C ALA A 744 105.93 14.13 -36.69
N GLU A 745 106.65 14.13 -35.56
CA GLU A 745 106.38 14.99 -34.41
C GLU A 745 106.61 16.47 -34.75
N GLU A 746 107.65 16.79 -35.53
CA GLU A 746 107.93 18.15 -35.99
C GLU A 746 106.83 18.69 -36.94
N GLU A 747 106.34 17.87 -37.89
CA GLU A 747 105.17 18.22 -38.70
C GLU A 747 103.91 18.39 -37.85
N GLN A 748 103.67 17.49 -36.90
CA GLN A 748 102.53 17.58 -35.99
C GLN A 748 102.61 18.84 -35.10
N ALA A 749 103.82 19.28 -34.74
CA ALA A 749 104.05 20.55 -34.05
C ALA A 749 103.74 21.76 -34.95
N ARG A 750 104.23 21.76 -36.20
CA ARG A 750 103.94 22.81 -37.20
C ARG A 750 102.43 22.96 -37.44
N LEU A 751 101.71 21.86 -37.63
CA LEU A 751 100.25 21.86 -37.82
C LEU A 751 99.50 22.38 -36.58
N ARG A 752 99.95 22.04 -35.36
CA ARG A 752 99.38 22.60 -34.11
C ARG A 752 99.63 24.10 -33.96
N VAL A 753 100.74 24.63 -34.45
CA VAL A 753 101.00 26.08 -34.48
C VAL A 753 100.04 26.77 -35.46
N GLN A 754 99.93 26.26 -36.69
CA GLN A 754 99.00 26.81 -37.70
C GLN A 754 97.54 26.80 -37.23
N LEU A 755 97.09 25.74 -36.56
CA LEU A 755 95.73 25.66 -35.98
C LEU A 755 95.50 26.71 -34.88
N LYS A 756 96.51 27.01 -34.06
CA LYS A 756 96.44 28.07 -33.04
C LYS A 756 96.37 29.45 -33.70
N GLU A 757 97.17 29.71 -34.72
CA GLU A 757 97.10 30.97 -35.49
C GLU A 757 95.75 31.15 -36.18
N GLN A 758 95.19 30.11 -36.81
CA GLN A 758 93.87 30.17 -37.42
C GLN A 758 92.79 30.50 -36.37
N LYS A 759 92.80 29.84 -35.21
CA LYS A 759 91.89 30.17 -34.10
C LYS A 759 92.08 31.59 -33.57
N ALA A 760 93.30 32.11 -33.56
CA ALA A 760 93.58 33.50 -33.19
C ALA A 760 92.99 34.49 -34.22
N ARG A 761 93.15 34.23 -35.53
CA ARG A 761 92.55 35.02 -36.62
C ARG A 761 91.02 35.03 -36.55
N CYS A 762 90.38 33.89 -36.29
CA CYS A 762 88.93 33.84 -36.12
C CYS A 762 88.45 34.69 -34.93
N ARG A 763 89.14 34.63 -33.78
CA ARG A 763 88.80 35.45 -32.59
C ARG A 763 88.97 36.94 -32.84
N SER A 764 90.04 37.37 -33.52
CA SER A 764 90.23 38.80 -33.84
C SER A 764 89.18 39.31 -34.83
N LEU A 765 88.73 38.49 -35.79
CA LEU A 765 87.56 38.81 -36.62
C LEU A 765 86.27 38.95 -35.80
N SER A 766 86.01 38.08 -34.81
CA SER A 766 84.86 38.22 -33.91
C SER A 766 84.90 39.51 -33.09
N HIS A 767 86.07 39.91 -32.58
CA HIS A 767 86.23 41.19 -31.87
C HIS A 767 86.08 42.42 -32.78
N LEU A 768 86.44 42.31 -34.06
CA LEU A 768 86.20 43.35 -35.07
C LEU A 768 84.71 43.46 -35.48
N ALA A 769 83.92 42.41 -35.32
CA ALA A 769 82.48 42.44 -35.59
C ALA A 769 81.66 43.07 -34.44
N ALA A 770 82.09 42.95 -33.19
CA ALA A 770 81.35 43.45 -32.02
C ALA A 770 80.97 44.95 -32.07
N PRO A 771 81.82 45.88 -32.54
CA PRO A 771 81.45 47.29 -32.69
C PRO A 771 80.31 47.51 -33.69
N VAL A 772 80.21 46.70 -34.75
CA VAL A 772 79.16 46.81 -35.78
C VAL A 772 77.81 46.46 -35.20
N GLN A 773 77.74 45.41 -34.38
CA GLN A 773 76.50 45.00 -33.70
C GLN A 773 76.05 46.06 -32.68
N SER A 774 76.99 46.67 -31.95
CA SER A 774 76.68 47.78 -31.03
C SER A 774 76.23 49.08 -31.72
N LYS A 775 76.48 49.24 -33.03
CA LYS A 775 75.99 50.39 -33.82
C LYS A 775 74.56 50.18 -34.30
N LEU A 776 74.18 48.95 -34.66
CA LEU A 776 72.80 48.62 -35.03
C LEU A 776 71.82 48.79 -33.85
N GLU A 777 72.25 48.53 -32.61
CA GLU A 777 71.41 48.83 -31.42
C GLU A 777 71.37 50.31 -31.06
N LYS A 778 72.34 51.13 -31.52
CA LYS A 778 72.42 52.56 -31.15
C LYS A 778 71.64 53.50 -32.07
N GLU A 779 71.18 53.05 -33.23
CA GLU A 779 70.23 53.81 -34.07
C GLU A 779 68.77 53.66 -33.61
N ALA A 780 68.52 52.89 -32.54
CA ALA A 780 67.21 52.75 -31.89
C ALA A 780 67.19 53.26 -30.43
N VAL A 781 67.80 54.42 -30.14
CA VAL A 781 67.81 55.03 -28.79
C VAL A 781 67.44 56.52 -28.82
N VAL A 782 66.13 56.82 -28.91
CA VAL A 782 65.52 58.14 -28.63
C VAL A 782 64.05 57.94 -28.22
N PRO A 783 63.51 58.61 -27.17
CA PRO A 783 64.11 58.94 -25.89
C PRO A 783 63.26 58.45 -24.70
N ARG A 784 63.92 58.05 -23.61
CA ARG A 784 63.28 57.70 -22.33
C ARG A 784 62.72 58.95 -21.64
N ASN A 785 61.42 59.22 -21.78
CA ASN A 785 60.70 60.23 -20.99
C ASN A 785 59.26 59.79 -20.68
N VAL A 786 59.06 59.33 -19.45
CA VAL A 786 57.86 59.54 -18.61
C VAL A 786 56.49 59.58 -19.32
N ASP A 787 56.13 58.50 -19.99
CA ASP A 787 54.72 58.07 -20.16
C ASP A 787 54.62 56.55 -19.93
N ASP A 788 55.33 56.08 -18.88
CA ASP A 788 55.15 54.76 -18.27
C ASP A 788 53.84 54.71 -17.45
N SER A 789 52.83 55.46 -17.90
CA SER A 789 51.44 55.16 -17.62
C SER A 789 51.18 53.77 -18.19
N ALA A 790 51.18 52.76 -17.32
CA ALA A 790 50.51 51.50 -17.61
C ALA A 790 49.16 51.85 -18.23
N SER A 791 48.95 51.47 -19.49
CA SER A 791 47.91 52.04 -20.37
C SER A 791 46.60 52.22 -19.61
N GLU A 792 45.88 53.33 -19.81
CA GLU A 792 44.55 53.52 -19.21
C GLU A 792 43.66 52.30 -19.47
N GLU A 793 43.80 51.66 -20.64
CA GLU A 793 43.17 50.39 -21.00
C GLU A 793 43.60 49.21 -20.11
N SER A 794 44.88 49.09 -19.73
CA SER A 794 45.39 48.04 -18.84
C SER A 794 44.91 48.25 -17.41
N ASN A 795 44.88 49.50 -16.94
CA ASN A 795 44.37 49.84 -15.62
C ASN A 795 42.84 49.66 -15.56
N GLN A 796 42.10 50.03 -16.61
CA GLN A 796 40.67 49.75 -16.73
C GLN A 796 40.38 48.24 -16.88
N ALA A 797 41.18 47.49 -17.63
CA ALA A 797 41.06 46.03 -17.71
C ALA A 797 41.28 45.37 -16.34
N LEU A 798 42.28 45.84 -15.57
CA LEU A 798 42.50 45.40 -14.20
C LEU A 798 41.33 45.77 -13.29
N HIS A 799 40.84 47.02 -13.33
CA HIS A 799 39.67 47.45 -12.56
C HIS A 799 38.41 46.63 -12.89
N VAL A 800 38.10 46.42 -14.17
CA VAL A 800 36.95 45.60 -14.61
C VAL A 800 37.12 44.14 -14.21
N ALA A 801 38.34 43.59 -14.20
CA ALA A 801 38.62 42.26 -13.67
C ALA A 801 38.42 42.20 -12.13
N MET A 802 38.81 43.26 -11.42
CA MET A 802 38.66 43.39 -9.97
C MET A 802 37.18 43.53 -9.57
N GLU A 803 36.40 44.31 -10.30
CA GLU A 803 34.93 44.41 -10.12
C GLU A 803 34.25 43.07 -10.38
N LYS A 804 34.57 42.38 -11.49
CA LYS A 804 34.02 41.04 -11.79
C LYS A 804 34.37 40.01 -10.70
N LEU A 805 35.59 40.08 -10.16
CA LEU A 805 36.03 39.24 -9.05
C LEU A 805 35.27 39.58 -7.77
N GLN A 806 35.08 40.87 -7.47
CA GLN A 806 34.33 41.34 -6.30
C GLN A 806 32.85 40.95 -6.37
N SER A 807 32.20 41.09 -7.53
CA SER A 807 30.81 40.63 -7.74
C SER A 807 30.67 39.12 -7.50
N ARG A 808 31.60 38.30 -8.01
CA ARG A 808 31.60 36.86 -7.75
C ARG A 808 31.84 36.51 -6.28
N PHE A 809 32.68 37.27 -5.58
CA PHE A 809 32.84 37.10 -4.13
C PHE A 809 31.57 37.45 -3.35
N LEU A 810 30.84 38.50 -3.73
CA LEU A 810 29.54 38.82 -3.14
C LEU A 810 28.51 37.72 -3.42
N GLU A 811 28.41 37.24 -4.65
CA GLU A 811 27.50 36.17 -5.08
C GLU A 811 27.76 34.88 -4.27
N VAL A 812 29.01 34.42 -4.19
CA VAL A 812 29.40 33.25 -3.39
C VAL A 812 29.20 33.47 -1.88
N MET A 813 29.33 34.69 -1.38
CA MET A 813 28.99 34.99 0.03
C MET A 813 27.49 34.91 0.29
N GLN A 814 26.66 35.40 -0.64
CA GLN A 814 25.20 35.32 -0.55
C GLN A 814 24.73 33.87 -0.62
N GLU A 815 25.19 33.10 -1.61
CA GLU A 815 24.94 31.64 -1.70
C GLU A 815 25.34 30.93 -0.40
N LYS A 816 26.47 31.29 0.21
CA LYS A 816 26.94 30.69 1.47
C LYS A 816 26.10 31.06 2.69
N VAL A 817 25.40 32.21 2.68
CA VAL A 817 24.43 32.56 3.73
C VAL A 817 23.16 31.74 3.55
N GLU A 818 22.61 31.72 2.34
CA GLU A 818 21.40 30.95 2.01
C GLU A 818 21.60 29.44 2.26
N LEU A 819 22.78 28.89 1.94
CA LEU A 819 23.11 27.49 2.22
C LEU A 819 23.21 27.19 3.72
N LYS A 820 23.62 28.17 4.55
CA LYS A 820 23.65 28.02 6.01
C LYS A 820 22.25 28.05 6.60
N GLU A 821 21.45 29.05 6.25
CA GLU A 821 20.05 29.14 6.66
C GLU A 821 19.31 27.85 6.29
N ARG A 822 19.55 27.33 5.07
CA ARG A 822 18.96 26.06 4.63
C ARG A 822 19.47 24.83 5.38
N VAL A 823 20.71 24.84 5.87
CA VAL A 823 21.25 23.78 6.74
C VAL A 823 20.63 23.86 8.13
N GLU A 824 20.50 25.06 8.72
CA GLU A 824 19.86 25.28 10.02
C GLU A 824 18.37 24.85 9.99
N GLU A 825 17.64 25.18 8.92
CA GLU A 825 16.28 24.65 8.67
C GLU A 825 16.24 23.12 8.64
N LEU A 826 17.18 22.49 7.92
CA LEU A 826 17.24 21.03 7.81
C LEU A 826 17.61 20.36 9.13
N GLU A 827 18.51 20.95 9.92
CA GLU A 827 18.83 20.49 11.27
C GLU A 827 17.60 20.57 12.19
N HIS A 828 16.84 21.67 12.15
CA HIS A 828 15.58 21.77 12.88
C HIS A 828 14.54 20.73 12.44
N CYS A 829 14.38 20.48 11.14
CA CYS A 829 13.50 19.41 10.64
C CYS A 829 13.98 18.01 11.07
N CYS A 830 15.29 17.74 11.06
CA CYS A 830 15.85 16.48 11.54
C CYS A 830 15.59 16.26 13.04
N ILE A 831 15.70 17.30 13.86
CA ILE A 831 15.36 17.23 15.29
C ILE A 831 13.87 16.90 15.47
N GLN A 832 12.96 17.57 14.76
CA GLN A 832 11.53 17.28 14.81
C GLN A 832 11.21 15.84 14.41
N LEU A 833 11.71 15.38 13.26
CA LEU A 833 11.54 14.01 12.78
C LEU A 833 12.13 12.96 13.75
N SER A 834 13.21 13.28 14.45
CA SER A 834 13.78 12.39 15.48
C SER A 834 12.83 12.25 16.68
N GLY A 835 12.28 13.36 17.19
CA GLY A 835 11.29 13.32 18.28
C GLY A 835 9.98 12.62 17.89
N GLU A 836 9.49 12.86 16.67
CA GLU A 836 8.33 12.11 16.12
C GLU A 836 8.64 10.61 16.03
N THR A 837 9.84 10.22 15.57
CA THR A 837 10.27 8.82 15.49
C THR A 837 10.33 8.16 16.88
N ASP A 838 10.83 8.87 17.89
CA ASP A 838 10.87 8.38 19.28
C ASP A 838 9.45 8.17 19.84
N THR A 839 8.52 9.11 19.61
CA THR A 839 7.10 8.92 20.04
C THR A 839 6.40 7.77 19.33
N ILE A 840 6.73 7.51 18.05
CA ILE A 840 6.27 6.31 17.32
C ILE A 840 6.85 5.04 17.97
N GLY A 841 8.11 5.07 18.39
CA GLY A 841 8.76 4.00 19.16
C GLY A 841 8.05 3.69 20.47
N GLU A 842 7.71 4.72 21.26
CA GLU A 842 6.93 4.59 22.49
C GLU A 842 5.54 4.00 22.23
N TYR A 843 4.82 4.49 21.21
CA TYR A 843 3.51 3.97 20.83
C TYR A 843 3.57 2.50 20.43
N ILE A 844 4.60 2.08 19.68
CA ILE A 844 4.86 0.68 19.34
C ILE A 844 5.10 -0.15 20.61
N ALA A 845 5.89 0.34 21.57
CA ALA A 845 6.15 -0.35 22.83
C ALA A 845 4.87 -0.51 23.67
N LEU A 846 4.04 0.53 23.76
CA LEU A 846 2.74 0.49 24.42
C LEU A 846 1.80 -0.53 23.75
N TYR A 847 1.71 -0.54 22.42
CA TYR A 847 0.91 -1.53 21.68
C TYR A 847 1.43 -2.97 21.85
N GLN A 848 2.75 -3.17 21.91
CA GLN A 848 3.33 -4.49 22.17
C GLN A 848 2.98 -4.97 23.59
N ASN A 849 3.10 -4.11 24.60
CA ASN A 849 2.72 -4.41 25.98
C ASN A 849 1.22 -4.70 26.10
N GLN A 850 0.35 -3.85 25.54
CA GLN A 850 -1.10 -4.05 25.56
C GLN A 850 -1.48 -5.38 24.89
N ARG A 851 -0.89 -5.71 23.74
CA ARG A 851 -1.12 -6.98 23.03
C ARG A 851 -0.58 -8.19 23.80
N ALA A 852 0.53 -8.04 24.53
CA ALA A 852 1.06 -9.09 25.40
C ALA A 852 0.14 -9.36 26.60
N VAL A 853 -0.38 -8.30 27.25
CA VAL A 853 -1.38 -8.40 28.34
C VAL A 853 -2.67 -9.04 27.83
N LEU A 854 -3.16 -8.63 26.65
CA LEU A 854 -4.35 -9.23 26.04
C LEU A 854 -4.16 -10.72 25.75
N LYS A 855 -2.99 -11.11 25.24
CA LYS A 855 -2.63 -12.50 24.98
C LYS A 855 -2.52 -13.31 26.27
N ALA A 856 -1.90 -12.77 27.32
CA ALA A 856 -1.81 -13.42 28.63
C ALA A 856 -3.20 -13.68 29.23
N ARG A 857 -4.09 -12.68 29.20
CA ARG A 857 -5.48 -12.80 29.67
C ARG A 857 -6.31 -13.77 28.83
N HIS A 858 -6.01 -13.91 27.55
CA HIS A 858 -6.64 -14.93 26.70
C HIS A 858 -6.14 -16.34 27.04
N LEU A 859 -4.83 -16.52 27.30
CA LEU A 859 -4.29 -17.81 27.74
C LEU A 859 -4.87 -18.23 29.09
N GLU A 860 -4.96 -17.30 30.05
CA GLU A 860 -5.61 -17.53 31.35
C GLU A 860 -7.08 -17.98 31.21
N LYS A 861 -7.83 -17.36 30.29
CA LYS A 861 -9.21 -17.77 29.97
C LYS A 861 -9.28 -19.15 29.33
N GLU A 862 -8.42 -19.45 28.35
CA GLU A 862 -8.36 -20.77 27.69
C GLU A 862 -7.98 -21.87 28.69
N GLU A 863 -7.05 -21.60 29.60
CA GLU A 863 -6.70 -22.52 30.69
C GLU A 863 -7.87 -22.73 31.65
N TYR A 864 -8.59 -21.67 32.03
CA TYR A 864 -9.78 -21.77 32.88
C TYR A 864 -10.90 -22.59 32.19
N ILE A 865 -11.18 -22.32 30.91
CA ILE A 865 -12.16 -23.06 30.11
C ILE A 865 -11.74 -24.53 29.98
N SER A 866 -10.45 -24.80 29.75
CA SER A 866 -9.92 -26.16 29.64
C SER A 866 -10.06 -26.93 30.96
N ARG A 867 -9.76 -26.30 32.10
CA ARG A 867 -9.95 -26.90 33.44
C ARG A 867 -11.43 -27.14 33.72
N LEU A 868 -12.31 -26.19 33.42
CA LEU A 868 -13.76 -26.34 33.59
C LEU A 868 -14.35 -27.45 32.69
N ALA A 869 -13.83 -27.61 31.47
CA ALA A 869 -14.19 -28.70 30.57
C ALA A 869 -13.71 -30.06 31.11
N GLN A 870 -12.50 -30.12 31.66
CA GLN A 870 -11.97 -31.31 32.32
C GLN A 870 -12.79 -31.68 33.56
N ASP A 871 -13.06 -30.73 34.45
CA ASP A 871 -13.87 -30.94 35.67
C ASP A 871 -15.30 -31.40 35.33
N LYS A 872 -15.89 -30.86 34.24
CA LYS A 872 -17.18 -31.33 33.71
C LYS A 872 -17.13 -32.78 33.23
N GLU A 873 -16.05 -33.20 32.57
CA GLU A 873 -15.89 -34.59 32.12
C GLU A 873 -15.63 -35.53 33.30
N GLU A 874 -14.79 -35.15 34.25
CA GLU A 874 -14.59 -35.87 35.52
C GLU A 874 -15.93 -36.05 36.27
N MET A 875 -16.77 -35.01 36.33
CA MET A 875 -18.10 -35.08 36.93
C MET A 875 -19.04 -36.05 36.18
N LYS A 876 -19.02 -36.08 34.84
CA LYS A 876 -19.78 -37.09 34.07
C LYS A 876 -19.33 -38.51 34.38
N VAL A 877 -18.02 -38.75 34.45
CA VAL A 877 -17.47 -40.08 34.77
C VAL A 877 -17.97 -40.52 36.15
N LYS A 878 -17.89 -39.66 37.17
CA LYS A 878 -18.44 -39.95 38.51
C LYS A 878 -19.96 -40.21 38.50
N LEU A 879 -20.73 -39.49 37.67
CA LEU A 879 -22.17 -39.74 37.55
C LEU A 879 -22.49 -41.07 36.86
N LEU A 880 -21.67 -41.51 35.90
CA LEU A 880 -21.80 -42.84 35.28
C LEU A 880 -21.39 -43.96 36.24
N GLU A 881 -20.31 -43.79 36.99
CA GLU A 881 -19.91 -44.72 38.06
C GLU A 881 -21.02 -44.85 39.12
N LEU A 882 -21.64 -43.74 39.52
CA LEU A 882 -22.77 -43.72 40.44
C LEU A 882 -23.98 -44.47 39.88
N GLN A 883 -24.30 -44.28 38.60
CA GLN A 883 -25.39 -45.01 37.93
C GLN A 883 -25.14 -46.52 37.91
N GLU A 884 -23.91 -46.94 37.60
CA GLU A 884 -23.53 -48.36 37.58
C GLU A 884 -23.57 -48.98 38.99
N LEU A 885 -23.09 -48.25 40.00
CA LEU A 885 -23.15 -48.63 41.40
C LEU A 885 -24.60 -48.82 41.90
N VAL A 886 -25.50 -47.88 41.56
CA VAL A 886 -26.92 -47.98 41.90
C VAL A 886 -27.56 -49.19 41.21
N LEU A 887 -27.23 -49.45 39.94
CA LEU A 887 -27.72 -50.63 39.23
C LEU A 887 -27.21 -51.94 39.86
N ARG A 888 -25.94 -52.01 40.28
CA ARG A 888 -25.39 -53.14 41.04
C ARG A 888 -26.11 -53.34 42.37
N LEU A 889 -26.36 -52.26 43.13
CA LEU A 889 -27.11 -52.33 44.39
C LEU A 889 -28.55 -52.83 44.19
N VAL A 890 -29.22 -52.42 43.12
CA VAL A 890 -30.56 -52.93 42.76
C VAL A 890 -30.51 -54.42 42.41
N ASN A 891 -29.50 -54.87 41.65
CA ASN A 891 -29.34 -56.29 41.32
C ASN A 891 -29.04 -57.14 42.57
N GLU A 892 -28.15 -56.68 43.45
CA GLU A 892 -27.89 -57.32 44.76
C GLU A 892 -29.17 -57.40 45.60
N ARG A 893 -29.96 -56.32 45.67
CA ARG A 893 -31.26 -56.31 46.37
C ARG A 893 -32.25 -57.29 45.77
N ASN A 894 -32.31 -57.40 44.44
CA ASN A 894 -33.15 -58.35 43.74
C ASN A 894 -32.71 -59.80 44.00
N GLU A 895 -31.41 -60.08 44.06
CA GLU A 895 -30.90 -61.39 44.49
C GLU A 895 -31.26 -61.71 45.94
N TRP A 896 -31.14 -60.76 46.86
CA TRP A 896 -31.52 -60.93 48.25
C TRP A 896 -33.03 -61.17 48.40
N GLN A 897 -33.86 -60.44 47.66
CA GLN A 897 -35.30 -60.70 47.59
C GLN A 897 -35.62 -62.07 46.98
N GLY A 898 -34.90 -62.49 45.94
CA GLY A 898 -35.01 -63.82 45.34
C GLY A 898 -34.64 -64.94 46.31
N LYS A 899 -33.54 -64.78 47.06
CA LYS A 899 -33.10 -65.70 48.13
C LYS A 899 -34.14 -65.76 49.26
N PHE A 900 -34.67 -64.61 49.70
CA PHE A 900 -35.71 -64.53 50.72
C PHE A 900 -37.03 -65.16 50.26
N LEU A 901 -37.45 -64.91 49.01
CA LEU A 901 -38.61 -65.56 48.39
C LEU A 901 -38.40 -67.08 48.25
N ALA A 902 -37.20 -67.54 47.90
CA ALA A 902 -36.90 -68.98 47.83
C ALA A 902 -36.97 -69.67 49.21
N VAL A 903 -36.51 -68.99 50.27
CA VAL A 903 -36.71 -69.45 51.67
C VAL A 903 -38.20 -69.43 52.03
N SER A 904 -38.93 -68.36 51.68
CA SER A 904 -40.37 -68.23 51.92
C SER A 904 -41.25 -69.19 51.09
N GLN A 905 -40.76 -69.71 49.97
CA GLN A 905 -41.46 -70.66 49.10
C GLN A 905 -41.10 -72.13 49.39
N ASN A 906 -40.09 -72.36 50.24
CA ASN A 906 -39.84 -73.66 50.86
C ASN A 906 -40.06 -73.64 52.40
N PRO A 907 -41.28 -73.34 52.90
CA PRO A 907 -41.68 -73.69 54.26
C PRO A 907 -42.05 -75.18 54.38
N GLY A 908 -41.74 -75.98 53.36
CA GLY A 908 -42.08 -77.39 53.20
C GLY A 908 -41.11 -78.36 53.86
N ASP A 909 -40.59 -78.06 55.05
CA ASP A 909 -40.06 -79.10 55.95
C ASP A 909 -40.75 -79.03 57.32
N VAL A 910 -42.01 -79.45 57.29
CA VAL A 910 -42.71 -80.22 58.34
C VAL A 910 -42.37 -79.88 59.81
N LEU A 911 -43.20 -79.03 60.45
CA LEU A 911 -43.69 -79.27 61.81
C LEU A 911 -45.10 -78.66 62.02
N THR A 912 -46.11 -79.49 61.77
CA THR A 912 -47.43 -79.48 62.44
C THR A 912 -47.29 -79.65 63.98
N PRO A 913 -48.34 -79.47 64.83
CA PRO A 913 -49.73 -79.04 64.57
C PRO A 913 -50.39 -78.11 65.68
N VAL A 914 -51.72 -77.92 65.54
CA VAL A 914 -52.75 -77.60 66.58
C VAL A 914 -53.03 -76.11 66.89
N PRO A 915 -54.31 -75.65 66.88
CA PRO A 915 -54.69 -74.25 67.03
C PRO A 915 -55.22 -73.91 68.44
N THR A 916 -55.35 -72.61 68.74
CA THR A 916 -56.15 -72.13 69.87
C THR A 916 -56.73 -70.73 69.60
N GLY A 917 -58.00 -70.52 69.97
CA GLY A 917 -58.53 -69.19 70.31
C GLY A 917 -58.81 -68.22 69.15
N SER A 918 -59.95 -68.36 68.49
CA SER A 918 -60.59 -67.22 67.82
C SER A 918 -61.02 -66.19 68.88
N GLN A 919 -60.47 -64.98 68.85
CA GLN A 919 -61.04 -63.85 69.59
C GLN A 919 -61.17 -62.62 68.67
N GLU A 920 -62.32 -61.99 68.79
CA GLU A 920 -62.79 -60.87 67.98
C GLU A 920 -61.98 -59.60 68.27
N PHE A 921 -61.77 -58.75 67.26
CA PHE A 921 -62.23 -57.36 67.29
C PHE A 921 -62.36 -56.82 65.86
N GLY A 922 -63.35 -55.94 65.65
CA GLY A 922 -63.82 -55.55 64.31
C GLY A 922 -62.92 -54.58 63.56
N ALA A 923 -63.03 -54.61 62.23
CA ALA A 923 -62.37 -53.67 61.32
C ALA A 923 -63.23 -52.44 61.05
N ALA A 924 -62.61 -51.25 61.03
CA ALA A 924 -62.98 -50.09 60.22
C ALA A 924 -61.83 -49.05 60.24
N ASP A 925 -61.50 -48.49 59.06
CA ASP A 925 -60.63 -47.34 58.73
C ASP A 925 -59.46 -46.98 59.66
N GLN A 926 -58.19 -47.08 59.24
CA GLN A 926 -57.56 -46.40 58.08
C GLN A 926 -57.68 -44.87 58.10
N GLN A 927 -56.95 -44.23 59.02
CA GLN A 927 -56.29 -42.97 58.71
C GLN A 927 -54.89 -42.97 59.32
N ASP A 928 -53.91 -43.34 58.48
CA ASP A 928 -52.52 -43.62 58.85
C ASP A 928 -51.67 -42.34 58.79
N ASP A 929 -51.82 -41.49 59.81
CA ASP A 929 -51.10 -40.21 59.93
C ASP A 929 -49.71 -40.47 60.55
N LEU A 930 -48.79 -40.94 59.69
CA LEU A 930 -47.43 -41.34 60.06
C LEU A 930 -46.62 -40.16 60.62
N ARG A 931 -46.47 -40.14 61.95
CA ARG A 931 -45.68 -39.12 62.66
C ARG A 931 -44.19 -39.27 62.38
N GLU A 932 -43.60 -38.19 61.91
CA GLU A 932 -42.19 -38.02 61.63
C GLU A 932 -41.36 -38.01 62.93
N VAL A 933 -40.66 -39.11 63.23
CA VAL A 933 -39.81 -39.22 64.44
C VAL A 933 -38.43 -38.67 64.14
N SER A 934 -38.13 -37.50 64.70
CA SER A 934 -36.80 -36.89 64.64
C SER A 934 -35.78 -37.69 65.47
N LEU A 935 -34.71 -38.16 64.82
CA LEU A 935 -33.60 -38.88 65.47
C LEU A 935 -32.46 -37.90 65.82
N ALA A 936 -32.40 -37.49 67.08
CA ALA A 936 -31.23 -36.84 67.67
C ALA A 936 -31.23 -37.02 69.18
N ASP A 937 -30.57 -38.08 69.67
CA ASP A 937 -29.97 -38.12 71.01
C ASP A 937 -29.00 -39.31 71.10
N ASP A 938 -27.72 -39.01 71.34
CA ASP A 938 -26.63 -39.98 71.46
C ASP A 938 -26.55 -40.54 72.89
N ILE A 939 -26.80 -41.85 73.07
CA ILE A 939 -26.49 -42.56 74.32
C ILE A 939 -25.76 -43.89 74.02
N GLU A 940 -24.61 -44.05 74.68
CA GLU A 940 -23.65 -45.16 74.55
C GLU A 940 -24.14 -46.50 75.18
N PRO A 941 -23.43 -47.63 74.93
CA PRO A 941 -24.07 -48.94 74.81
C PRO A 941 -24.13 -49.79 76.10
N ALA A 942 -25.14 -50.67 76.16
CA ALA A 942 -25.22 -51.74 77.15
C ALA A 942 -25.43 -53.13 76.49
N GLN A 943 -24.42 -53.96 76.68
CA GLN A 943 -24.28 -55.40 76.49
C GLN A 943 -25.56 -56.25 76.34
N GLY A 944 -25.60 -57.03 75.25
CA GLY A 944 -26.00 -58.43 75.28
C GLY A 944 -27.45 -58.75 74.91
N GLU A 945 -27.67 -59.22 73.68
CA GLU A 945 -28.28 -60.53 73.46
C GLU A 945 -28.03 -61.07 72.04
N ALA A 946 -28.34 -62.35 71.86
CA ALA A 946 -27.96 -63.22 70.76
C ALA A 946 -28.12 -62.68 69.32
N GLY A 947 -27.00 -62.57 68.62
CA GLY A 947 -26.82 -63.36 67.38
C GLY A 947 -27.72 -63.07 66.18
N VAL A 948 -28.27 -61.86 66.04
CA VAL A 948 -28.67 -61.38 64.70
C VAL A 948 -27.41 -60.84 64.03
N PRO A 949 -27.00 -61.33 62.85
CA PRO A 949 -25.80 -60.82 62.19
C PRO A 949 -25.99 -59.33 61.91
N ALA A 950 -25.08 -58.50 62.42
CA ALA A 950 -25.05 -57.08 62.13
C ALA A 950 -25.20 -56.90 60.61
N PRO A 951 -26.10 -56.01 60.14
CA PRO A 951 -26.47 -55.95 58.74
C PRO A 951 -25.19 -55.79 57.92
N HIS A 952 -24.89 -56.79 57.09
CA HIS A 952 -23.69 -56.78 56.25
C HIS A 952 -23.72 -55.47 55.46
N GLU A 953 -22.89 -54.50 55.84
CA GLU A 953 -22.84 -53.21 55.19
C GLU A 953 -22.48 -53.45 53.74
N ASN A 954 -23.47 -53.29 52.88
CA ASN A 954 -23.38 -53.80 51.52
C ASN A 954 -22.28 -52.97 50.84
N PRO A 955 -21.16 -53.57 50.37
CA PRO A 955 -19.96 -52.81 50.01
C PRO A 955 -20.22 -51.81 48.87
N THR A 956 -21.18 -52.14 48.00
CA THR A 956 -21.71 -51.28 46.95
C THR A 956 -22.41 -50.02 47.50
N ALA A 957 -23.09 -50.10 48.65
CA ALA A 957 -23.70 -48.94 49.32
C ALA A 957 -22.64 -48.00 49.92
N GLN A 958 -21.57 -48.54 50.51
CA GLN A 958 -20.45 -47.74 51.00
C GLN A 958 -19.75 -46.99 49.84
N GLN A 959 -19.58 -47.65 48.68
CA GLN A 959 -19.02 -47.03 47.47
C GLN A 959 -19.92 -45.89 46.95
N ILE A 960 -21.25 -46.06 46.94
CA ILE A 960 -22.21 -44.99 46.60
C ILE A 960 -22.06 -43.80 47.56
N MET A 961 -22.06 -44.05 48.87
CA MET A 961 -21.93 -43.00 49.90
C MET A 961 -20.61 -42.22 49.76
N GLN A 962 -19.51 -42.91 49.46
CA GLN A 962 -18.20 -42.28 49.22
C GLN A 962 -18.19 -41.45 47.93
N LEU A 963 -18.72 -41.99 46.83
CA LEU A 963 -18.77 -41.28 45.54
C LEU A 963 -19.68 -40.05 45.59
N LEU A 964 -20.83 -40.14 46.26
CA LEU A 964 -21.70 -38.99 46.53
C LEU A 964 -20.98 -37.90 47.34
N ARG A 965 -20.22 -38.28 48.37
CA ARG A 965 -19.41 -37.35 49.17
C ARG A 965 -18.34 -36.64 48.33
N GLU A 966 -17.76 -37.32 47.33
CA GLU A 966 -16.79 -36.75 46.39
C GLU A 966 -17.40 -35.92 45.26
N ILE A 967 -18.65 -36.16 44.88
CA ILE A 967 -19.42 -35.31 43.95
C ILE A 967 -19.87 -34.03 44.67
N GLN A 968 -20.26 -34.15 45.94
CA GLN A 968 -20.71 -33.02 46.77
C GLN A 968 -19.54 -32.12 47.19
N ASN A 969 -18.35 -32.69 47.44
CA ASN A 969 -17.12 -31.97 47.76
C ASN A 969 -16.02 -32.26 46.73
N PRO A 970 -16.08 -31.68 45.52
CA PRO A 970 -14.98 -31.77 44.57
C PRO A 970 -13.73 -31.14 45.19
N ARG A 971 -12.57 -31.82 45.08
CA ARG A 971 -11.30 -31.30 45.60
C ARG A 971 -10.98 -29.96 44.92
N GLU A 972 -10.92 -28.89 45.72
CA GLU A 972 -10.48 -27.57 45.29
C GLU A 972 -9.08 -27.67 44.65
N ARG A 973 -9.00 -27.51 43.33
CA ARG A 973 -7.72 -27.45 42.60
C ARG A 973 -7.08 -26.07 42.84
N PRO A 974 -5.81 -25.98 43.29
CA PRO A 974 -5.17 -24.70 43.56
C PRO A 974 -5.21 -23.77 42.35
N GLY A 975 -5.82 -22.59 42.51
CA GLY A 975 -5.95 -21.57 41.45
C GLY A 975 -7.36 -20.99 41.29
N LEU A 976 -8.41 -21.66 41.80
CA LEU A 976 -9.72 -21.04 41.97
C LEU A 976 -9.70 -20.16 43.23
N GLY A 977 -9.52 -18.86 43.06
CA GLY A 977 -9.89 -17.89 44.09
C GLY A 977 -11.39 -17.95 44.35
N SER A 978 -11.79 -17.69 45.60
CA SER A 978 -13.17 -17.80 46.09
C SER A 978 -14.10 -16.72 45.49
N ASN A 979 -14.47 -16.88 44.23
CA ASN A 979 -15.48 -16.06 43.58
C ASN A 979 -16.86 -16.69 43.79
N PRO A 980 -17.81 -16.02 44.47
CA PRO A 980 -19.14 -16.56 44.69
C PRO A 980 -19.87 -16.78 43.36
N CYS A 981 -20.59 -17.89 43.27
CA CYS A 981 -21.30 -18.29 42.07
C CYS A 981 -22.50 -17.35 41.81
N ILE A 982 -22.36 -16.45 40.84
CA ILE A 982 -23.46 -15.56 40.40
C ILE A 982 -24.37 -16.37 39.45
N PRO A 983 -25.68 -16.51 39.73
CA PRO A 983 -26.58 -17.27 38.87
C PRO A 983 -26.84 -16.57 37.54
N PHE A 984 -26.50 -17.23 36.42
CA PHE A 984 -26.83 -16.75 35.09
C PHE A 984 -28.26 -17.14 34.70
N PHE A 985 -29.12 -16.15 34.46
CA PHE A 985 -30.44 -16.35 33.87
C PHE A 985 -30.39 -16.08 32.37
N TYR A 986 -30.83 -17.04 31.55
CA TYR A 986 -30.89 -16.94 30.10
C TYR A 986 -32.33 -16.99 29.59
N ARG A 987 -32.68 -16.03 28.72
CA ARG A 987 -33.75 -16.15 27.73
C ARG A 987 -33.14 -15.89 26.35
N ALA A 988 -33.57 -16.64 25.34
CA ALA A 988 -33.35 -16.28 23.95
C ALA A 988 -34.26 -15.08 23.60
N ASP A 989 -33.79 -14.18 22.72
CA ASP A 989 -34.67 -13.19 22.06
C ASP A 989 -35.31 -13.77 20.79
N GLU A 990 -36.16 -12.99 20.11
CA GLU A 990 -36.91 -13.43 18.93
C GLU A 990 -36.05 -13.77 17.70
N ASN A 991 -34.74 -13.53 17.76
CA ASN A 991 -33.76 -13.85 16.70
C ASN A 991 -32.84 -15.04 17.08
N ASP A 992 -33.19 -15.81 18.10
CA ASP A 992 -32.36 -16.88 18.70
C ASP A 992 -31.00 -16.39 19.26
N GLU A 993 -30.80 -15.09 19.45
CA GLU A 993 -29.59 -14.55 20.08
C GLU A 993 -29.65 -14.64 21.61
N VAL A 994 -28.71 -15.36 22.22
CA VAL A 994 -28.58 -15.47 23.68
C VAL A 994 -27.67 -14.37 24.21
N LYS A 995 -28.27 -13.23 24.60
CA LYS A 995 -27.55 -12.14 25.30
C LYS A 995 -27.43 -12.47 26.79
N ILE A 996 -26.24 -12.91 27.20
CA ILE A 996 -25.90 -13.17 28.60
C ILE A 996 -25.74 -11.82 29.33
N MET A 997 -26.75 -11.42 30.12
CA MET A 997 -26.56 -10.36 31.11
C MET A 997 -25.94 -10.94 32.37
N VAL A 998 -24.78 -10.40 32.76
CA VAL A 998 -24.21 -10.57 34.11
C VAL A 998 -24.85 -9.48 34.98
N VAL A 999 -25.39 -9.86 36.13
CA VAL A 999 -25.85 -8.93 37.18
C VAL A 999 -24.80 -8.89 38.28
#